data_AF-A0A6A6CJR0-F1
#
_entry.id   AF-A0A6A6CJR0-F1
#
_cell.length_a   1.000
_cell.length_b   1.000
_cell.length_c   1.000
_cell.angle_alpha   90.00
_cell.angle_beta   90.00
_cell.angle_gamma   90.00
#
_symmetry.space_group_name_H-M   'P 1'
#
loop_
_entity.id
_entity.type
_entity.pdbx_description
1 polymer ?
#
loop_
_entity_poly.entity_id
_entity_poly.type
_entity_poly.pdbx_seq_one_letter_code
_entity_poly.pdbx_strand_id
1 'polypeptide(L)'
;MAQPTQVAYRTSKHIGILDAAPVYEQLPGFQRPEGNLRCCVYSSDGRFFAWASPENVTVVDASVGHVVTTLPAENVYELGFSPAGTFIITWQRPSKDEEGNATKNLKVWRTIDDNAGEDGERAVVGKFVQKSQTGWNLQYTTDEQYCARCVTNEVQFYESKDLGTVWNKLRVEGVTDFALSRGKTHSVAVFVPERKGQPAAVKVFKVPQFDSAVSQKTFFKGDKVQLKWNEEGTSVIVLAQTEVDKSNKSYYGETNMYILSANGGFDSRIQLDKEGPIHDVTWSPNSKEFGVVYGYMPAKTTIFNQRAIAQHSFSLGPRNTILFSPHGRFVLVAGFGNLAGQMDIYDLEKNYEKVCTIEASNASICEWSPDGKHILTATTSPRLRVDNGIRIWHVGGGLMYNEEMHELYHVIWRPQSATQHPVEDPLHPVPTPHASALDYLSKRKTPSKPAGAYRPPGARGAATPLSFKREDEGGAAFVRELMSGKEPETNGFAHRPKRREVPGAEAVDPKLPPGAAPGGGVSLTADGDEGLSKAALKNKKKREAKKAKDAEAKAAGLTAPNGDANPEKSPERKDRPRSRSNTNKGGNQGSRPQSRRREGSRQRGPPLNTQLKQQPANGTPTGPAGGAANQTAPDLTVTSPGAGSPHEKKIRSLLKKLRAIDDLKMRQAGGEKLEGTQVLKIGTEEGVRKELNALGYTGD
;
A
#
# COMPACT_ATOMS: atom_id res chain seq x y z
N MET A 1 27.28 4.88 -29.67
CA MET A 1 27.23 4.37 -28.29
C MET A 1 25.78 4.47 -27.84
N ALA A 2 25.23 3.44 -27.20
CA ALA A 2 23.90 3.53 -26.60
C ALA A 2 23.87 4.66 -25.56
N GLN A 3 22.78 5.41 -25.50
CA GLN A 3 22.61 6.46 -24.48
C GLN A 3 22.65 5.79 -23.10
N PRO A 4 23.39 6.33 -22.12
CA PRO A 4 23.41 5.75 -20.79
C PRO A 4 21.98 5.70 -20.22
N THR A 5 21.72 4.69 -19.40
CA THR A 5 20.50 4.68 -18.57
C THR A 5 20.63 5.81 -17.56
N GLN A 6 19.53 6.51 -17.27
CA GLN A 6 19.56 7.68 -16.39
C GLN A 6 18.48 7.55 -15.32
N VAL A 7 18.77 7.99 -14.10
CA VAL A 7 17.87 7.99 -12.95
C VAL A 7 17.75 9.40 -12.41
N ALA A 8 16.52 9.87 -12.17
CA ALA A 8 16.30 11.05 -11.33
C ALA A 8 15.90 10.62 -9.92
N TYR A 9 16.31 11.41 -8.94
CA TYR A 9 15.92 11.22 -7.55
C TYR A 9 15.64 12.54 -6.86
N ARG A 10 14.74 12.50 -5.87
CA ARG A 10 14.36 13.64 -5.04
C ARG A 10 14.52 13.29 -3.58
N THR A 11 15.33 14.06 -2.88
CA THR A 11 15.52 13.98 -1.42
C THR A 11 14.75 15.10 -0.72
N SER A 12 14.87 15.19 0.61
CA SER A 12 14.34 16.32 1.37
C SER A 12 15.05 17.65 1.12
N LYS A 13 16.24 17.63 0.50
CA LYS A 13 17.06 18.83 0.30
C LYS A 13 17.22 19.24 -1.16
N HIS A 14 17.33 18.27 -2.07
CA HIS A 14 17.66 18.52 -3.47
C HIS A 14 17.09 17.45 -4.41
N ILE A 15 17.12 17.76 -5.70
CA ILE A 15 16.92 16.80 -6.78
C ILE A 15 18.26 16.56 -7.49
N GLY A 16 18.49 15.33 -7.93
CA GLY A 16 19.63 14.96 -8.75
C GLY A 16 19.22 14.14 -9.96
N ILE A 17 20.03 14.22 -11.00
CA ILE A 17 19.97 13.36 -12.18
C ILE A 17 21.31 12.66 -12.29
N LEU A 18 21.27 11.33 -12.30
CA LEU A 18 22.42 10.44 -12.35
C LEU A 18 22.37 9.66 -13.68
N ASP A 19 23.39 9.83 -14.52
CA ASP A 19 23.65 8.90 -15.60
C ASP A 19 24.17 7.61 -14.96
N ALA A 20 23.31 6.61 -14.89
CA ALA A 20 23.54 5.33 -14.25
C ALA A 20 24.45 4.44 -15.12
N ALA A 21 24.03 3.24 -15.49
CA ALA A 21 24.91 2.35 -16.24
C ALA A 21 25.26 2.94 -17.62
N PRO A 22 26.55 2.96 -18.03
CA PRO A 22 27.72 2.37 -17.34
C PRO A 22 28.55 3.34 -16.46
N VAL A 23 28.22 4.63 -16.42
CA VAL A 23 29.11 5.69 -15.90
C VAL A 23 28.90 5.94 -14.40
N TYR A 24 27.65 5.97 -13.92
CA TYR A 24 27.27 6.31 -12.55
C TYR A 24 27.74 7.70 -12.09
N GLU A 25 27.65 8.67 -12.99
CA GLU A 25 28.04 10.06 -12.75
C GLU A 25 26.84 10.99 -12.81
N GLN A 26 26.98 12.13 -12.14
CA GLN A 26 25.93 13.13 -12.06
C GLN A 26 25.91 13.93 -13.35
N LEU A 27 24.71 14.21 -13.87
CA LEU A 27 24.55 14.87 -15.17
C LEU A 27 25.27 16.24 -15.15
N PRO A 28 26.35 16.45 -15.92
CA PRO A 28 27.24 17.61 -15.71
C PRO A 28 26.57 18.97 -15.93
N GLY A 29 25.64 19.07 -16.89
CA GLY A 29 24.91 20.31 -17.17
C GLY A 29 23.69 20.54 -16.28
N PHE A 30 23.40 19.64 -15.34
CA PHE A 30 22.26 19.77 -14.44
C PHE A 30 22.65 20.52 -13.16
N GLN A 31 22.20 21.77 -13.05
CA GLN A 31 22.30 22.52 -11.80
C GLN A 31 21.32 21.96 -10.78
N ARG A 32 21.83 21.34 -9.71
CA ARG A 32 20.99 20.73 -8.67
C ARG A 32 20.15 21.79 -7.96
N PRO A 33 18.81 21.75 -8.08
CA PRO A 33 17.97 22.64 -7.32
C PRO A 33 17.98 22.22 -5.84
N GLU A 34 18.03 23.21 -4.96
CA GLU A 34 17.95 23.02 -3.51
C GLU A 34 16.67 23.64 -2.95
N GLY A 35 16.21 23.13 -1.82
CA GLY A 35 15.08 23.67 -1.07
C GLY A 35 13.84 22.78 -1.09
N ASN A 36 12.67 23.40 -0.92
CA ASN A 36 11.41 22.68 -0.75
C ASN A 36 10.81 22.27 -2.11
N LEU A 37 11.31 21.17 -2.66
CA LEU A 37 10.89 20.63 -3.95
C LEU A 37 9.77 19.59 -3.74
N ARG A 38 8.60 19.82 -4.33
CA ARG A 38 7.38 19.06 -4.00
C ARG A 38 7.23 17.77 -4.77
N CYS A 39 7.38 17.84 -6.08
CA CYS A 39 7.25 16.70 -6.99
C CYS A 39 8.17 16.86 -8.20
N CYS A 40 8.46 15.75 -8.87
CA CYS A 40 9.26 15.70 -10.08
C CYS A 40 8.83 14.53 -10.95
N VAL A 41 9.01 14.65 -12.26
CA VAL A 41 8.57 13.64 -13.24
C VAL A 41 9.37 13.75 -14.54
N TYR A 42 9.61 12.63 -15.21
CA TYR A 42 10.08 12.61 -16.59
C TYR A 42 8.90 12.68 -17.58
N SER A 43 9.13 13.24 -18.76
CA SER A 43 8.21 13.04 -19.88
C SER A 43 8.20 11.57 -20.31
N SER A 44 7.08 11.11 -20.88
CA SER A 44 6.93 9.69 -21.27
C SER A 44 7.90 9.26 -22.38
N ASP A 45 8.39 10.21 -23.16
CA ASP A 45 9.43 10.02 -24.19
C ASP A 45 10.87 10.21 -23.65
N GLY A 46 11.01 10.58 -22.37
CA GLY A 46 12.30 10.80 -21.70
C GLY A 46 13.10 12.01 -22.17
N ARG A 47 12.52 12.92 -22.97
CA ARG A 47 13.25 14.14 -23.40
C ARG A 47 13.35 15.19 -22.30
N PHE A 48 12.32 15.33 -21.49
CA PHE A 48 12.23 16.37 -20.47
C PHE A 48 12.18 15.79 -19.08
N PHE A 49 12.77 16.52 -18.13
CA PHE A 49 12.59 16.30 -16.71
C PHE A 49 12.07 17.58 -16.06
N ALA A 50 11.01 17.48 -15.26
CA ALA A 50 10.40 18.62 -14.61
C ALA A 50 10.31 18.44 -13.10
N TRP A 51 10.38 19.55 -12.37
CA TRP A 51 10.09 19.59 -10.94
C TRP A 51 9.34 20.86 -10.55
N ALA A 52 8.57 20.74 -9.46
CA ALA A 52 7.83 21.84 -8.87
C ALA A 52 8.54 22.39 -7.63
N SER A 53 8.90 23.67 -7.69
CA SER A 53 9.21 24.48 -6.52
C SER A 53 7.91 25.11 -5.96
N PRO A 54 7.95 25.79 -4.80
CA PRO A 54 6.77 26.49 -4.30
C PRO A 54 6.30 27.63 -5.21
N GLU A 55 7.20 28.21 -6.00
CA GLU A 55 6.96 29.42 -6.80
C GLU A 55 6.74 29.12 -8.28
N ASN A 56 7.44 28.11 -8.82
CA ASN A 56 7.44 27.83 -10.24
C ASN A 56 7.64 26.32 -10.54
N VAL A 57 7.43 25.96 -11.79
CA VAL A 57 7.79 24.64 -12.32
C VAL A 57 8.93 24.83 -13.31
N THR A 58 10.03 24.11 -13.10
CA THR A 58 11.18 24.16 -14.01
C THR A 58 11.27 22.86 -14.78
N VAL A 59 11.58 22.96 -16.07
CA VAL A 59 11.78 21.83 -16.98
C VAL A 59 13.15 21.95 -17.61
N VAL A 60 13.89 20.85 -17.58
CA VAL A 60 15.20 20.71 -18.19
C VAL A 60 15.16 19.67 -19.31
N ASP A 61 16.10 19.78 -20.22
CA ASP A 61 16.44 18.70 -21.14
C ASP A 61 17.14 17.60 -20.34
N ALA A 62 16.58 16.39 -20.33
CA ALA A 62 17.13 15.26 -19.58
C ALA A 62 18.48 14.78 -20.12
N SER A 63 18.82 15.07 -21.38
CA SER A 63 20.09 14.65 -21.98
C SER A 63 21.29 15.51 -21.59
N VAL A 64 21.08 16.81 -21.36
CA VAL A 64 22.17 17.75 -21.05
C VAL A 64 22.02 18.36 -19.65
N GLY A 65 20.79 18.50 -19.16
CA GLY A 65 20.48 19.09 -17.85
C GLY A 65 20.18 20.60 -17.89
N HIS A 66 20.26 21.23 -19.08
CA HIS A 66 19.97 22.65 -19.24
C HIS A 66 18.48 22.95 -19.11
N VAL A 67 18.17 24.11 -18.52
CA VAL A 67 16.79 24.60 -18.40
C VAL A 67 16.25 24.91 -19.79
N VAL A 68 15.18 24.21 -20.17
CA VAL A 68 14.41 24.46 -21.40
C VAL A 68 13.33 25.50 -21.11
N THR A 69 12.76 25.44 -19.91
CA THR A 69 11.69 26.34 -19.54
C THR A 69 11.43 26.44 -18.05
N THR A 70 10.88 27.59 -17.66
CA THR A 70 10.21 27.79 -16.38
C THR A 70 8.77 28.22 -16.60
N LEU A 71 7.83 27.63 -15.87
CA LEU A 71 6.40 27.96 -15.88
C LEU A 71 6.04 28.73 -14.61
N PRO A 72 5.28 29.84 -14.72
CA PRO A 72 4.78 30.59 -13.57
C PRO A 72 3.59 29.87 -12.92
N ALA A 73 3.87 28.72 -12.31
CA ALA A 73 2.89 27.86 -11.64
C ALA A 73 3.29 27.63 -10.19
N GLU A 74 2.67 28.38 -9.29
CA GLU A 74 2.93 28.29 -7.86
C GLU A 74 2.27 27.07 -7.22
N ASN A 75 2.81 26.60 -6.10
CA ASN A 75 2.18 25.64 -5.21
C ASN A 75 1.68 24.35 -5.89
N VAL A 76 2.35 23.90 -6.95
CA VAL A 76 1.99 22.68 -7.68
C VAL A 76 2.28 21.44 -6.82
N TYR A 77 1.34 20.49 -6.82
CA TYR A 77 1.45 19.23 -6.08
C TYR A 77 1.65 18.04 -6.99
N GLU A 78 1.09 18.07 -8.20
CA GLU A 78 1.24 17.01 -9.18
C GLU A 78 1.66 17.58 -10.53
N LEU A 79 2.56 16.86 -11.20
CA LEU A 79 3.07 17.15 -12.53
C LEU A 79 2.82 15.94 -13.43
N GLY A 80 2.50 16.21 -14.69
CA GLY A 80 2.32 15.19 -15.71
C GLY A 80 2.65 15.74 -17.08
N PHE A 81 3.20 14.90 -17.93
CA PHE A 81 3.41 15.21 -19.34
C PHE A 81 2.41 14.46 -20.20
N SER A 82 2.11 15.03 -21.36
CA SER A 82 1.50 14.27 -22.45
C SER A 82 2.49 13.23 -23.02
N PRO A 83 2.03 12.17 -23.72
CA PRO A 83 2.86 11.04 -24.17
C PRO A 83 4.13 11.37 -24.95
N ALA A 84 4.10 12.38 -25.82
CA ALA A 84 5.24 12.90 -26.57
C ALA A 84 5.84 14.17 -25.94
N GLY A 85 5.45 14.54 -24.72
CA GLY A 85 6.06 15.65 -23.97
C GLY A 85 5.74 17.05 -24.51
N THR A 86 4.84 17.20 -25.48
CA THR A 86 4.44 18.50 -26.04
C THR A 86 3.75 19.40 -25.01
N PHE A 87 2.96 18.78 -24.12
CA PHE A 87 2.23 19.48 -23.07
C PHE A 87 2.70 19.02 -21.69
N ILE A 88 2.75 19.96 -20.77
CA ILE A 88 2.97 19.73 -19.34
C ILE A 88 1.77 20.24 -18.58
N ILE A 89 1.36 19.47 -17.58
CA ILE A 89 0.09 19.63 -16.88
C ILE A 89 0.41 19.76 -15.41
N THR A 90 -0.10 20.83 -14.81
CA THR A 90 0.14 21.17 -13.41
C THR A 90 -1.17 21.11 -12.65
N TRP A 91 -1.17 20.44 -11.49
CA TRP A 91 -2.31 20.44 -10.58
C TRP A 91 -1.96 21.09 -9.25
N GLN A 92 -2.77 22.07 -8.88
CA GLN A 92 -2.72 22.78 -7.62
C GLN A 92 -3.85 22.30 -6.71
N ARG A 93 -3.69 22.45 -5.40
CA ARG A 93 -4.79 22.17 -4.47
C ARG A 93 -6.00 23.05 -4.81
N PRO A 94 -7.23 22.50 -4.86
CA PRO A 94 -8.41 23.28 -5.17
C PRO A 94 -8.61 24.43 -4.16
N SER A 95 -8.69 25.65 -4.68
CA SER A 95 -8.99 26.86 -3.91
C SER A 95 -10.24 27.57 -4.45
N LYS A 96 -10.68 28.59 -3.72
CA LYS A 96 -11.71 29.52 -4.16
C LYS A 96 -11.10 30.90 -4.30
N ASP A 97 -11.54 31.67 -5.28
CA ASP A 97 -11.16 33.07 -5.44
C ASP A 97 -11.91 33.98 -4.45
N GLU A 98 -11.63 35.28 -4.50
CA GLU A 98 -12.24 36.30 -3.63
C GLU A 98 -13.77 36.38 -3.80
N GLU A 99 -14.29 36.00 -4.97
CA GLU A 99 -15.71 35.93 -5.29
C GLU A 99 -16.37 34.60 -4.84
N GLY A 100 -15.57 33.65 -4.34
CA GLY A 100 -16.02 32.33 -3.87
C GLY A 100 -16.18 31.29 -4.97
N ASN A 101 -15.83 31.61 -6.22
CA ASN A 101 -15.83 30.70 -7.35
C ASN A 101 -14.62 29.74 -7.26
N ALA A 102 -14.79 28.52 -7.77
CA ALA A 102 -13.72 27.53 -7.77
C ALA A 102 -12.62 27.94 -8.77
N THR A 103 -11.40 28.14 -8.27
CA THR A 103 -10.26 28.47 -9.13
C THR A 103 -9.92 27.30 -10.05
N LYS A 104 -9.55 27.59 -11.29
CA LYS A 104 -9.12 26.59 -12.26
C LYS A 104 -7.69 26.11 -11.91
N ASN A 105 -7.64 25.07 -11.08
CA ASN A 105 -6.44 24.55 -10.44
C ASN A 105 -5.67 23.52 -11.28
N LEU A 106 -6.29 22.95 -12.31
CA LEU A 106 -5.63 22.13 -13.32
C LEU A 106 -5.31 23.02 -14.52
N LYS A 107 -4.04 23.16 -14.88
CA LYS A 107 -3.58 23.99 -16.01
C LYS A 107 -2.72 23.14 -16.95
N VAL A 108 -2.91 23.34 -18.24
CA VAL A 108 -2.16 22.70 -19.32
C VAL A 108 -1.33 23.76 -20.04
N TRP A 109 -0.05 23.50 -20.19
CA TRP A 109 0.93 24.38 -20.78
C TRP A 109 1.59 23.66 -21.96
N ARG A 110 2.06 24.41 -22.97
CA ARG A 110 3.06 23.85 -23.88
C ARG A 110 4.40 23.78 -23.16
N THR A 111 5.09 22.65 -23.32
CA THR A 111 6.44 22.49 -22.76
C THR A 111 7.39 23.49 -23.41
N ILE A 112 7.47 23.48 -24.74
CA ILE A 112 8.19 24.49 -25.52
C ILE A 112 7.13 25.40 -26.15
N ASP A 113 7.21 26.69 -25.84
CA ASP A 113 6.27 27.69 -26.35
C ASP A 113 7.02 28.70 -27.23
N ASP A 114 6.95 28.50 -28.55
CA ASP A 114 7.58 29.38 -29.54
C ASP A 114 6.94 30.79 -29.57
N ASN A 115 5.76 30.95 -28.97
CA ASN A 115 5.02 32.21 -28.92
C ASN A 115 5.20 32.95 -27.59
N ALA A 116 6.00 32.41 -26.66
CA ALA A 116 6.34 33.14 -25.44
C ALA A 116 7.09 34.41 -25.84
N GLY A 117 6.55 35.59 -25.50
CA GLY A 117 7.20 36.87 -25.77
C GLY A 117 8.57 36.97 -25.08
N GLU A 118 9.37 38.00 -25.41
CA GLU A 118 10.69 38.24 -24.78
C GLU A 118 10.62 38.34 -23.25
N ASP A 119 9.45 38.72 -22.69
CA ASP A 119 9.17 38.79 -21.24
C ASP A 119 8.74 37.45 -20.60
N GLY A 120 8.62 36.37 -21.37
CA GLY A 120 8.31 35.04 -20.86
C GLY A 120 6.86 34.81 -20.41
N GLU A 121 5.90 35.65 -20.84
CA GLU A 121 4.48 35.41 -20.58
C GLU A 121 4.02 34.12 -21.26
N ARG A 122 3.75 33.09 -20.45
CA ARG A 122 3.28 31.79 -20.91
C ARG A 122 1.77 31.76 -21.02
N ALA A 123 1.28 31.54 -22.23
CA ALA A 123 -0.14 31.27 -22.42
C ALA A 123 -0.49 29.85 -21.95
N VAL A 124 -1.53 29.76 -21.12
CA VAL A 124 -2.11 28.47 -20.72
C VAL A 124 -2.98 27.96 -21.86
N VAL A 125 -2.72 26.75 -22.35
CA VAL A 125 -3.50 26.09 -23.41
C VAL A 125 -4.92 25.77 -22.94
N GLY A 126 -5.04 25.30 -21.70
CA GLY A 126 -6.32 24.94 -21.11
C GLY A 126 -6.30 24.99 -19.59
N LYS A 127 -7.44 25.35 -19.00
CA LYS A 127 -7.59 25.46 -17.55
C LYS A 127 -8.92 24.88 -17.09
N PHE A 128 -8.87 24.04 -16.07
CA PHE A 128 -9.99 23.26 -15.57
C PHE A 128 -10.07 23.29 -14.04
N VAL A 129 -11.27 23.11 -13.50
CA VAL A 129 -11.49 22.89 -12.06
C VAL A 129 -11.47 21.39 -11.79
N GLN A 130 -10.48 20.88 -11.06
CA GLN A 130 -10.34 19.46 -10.75
C GLN A 130 -10.16 19.25 -9.24
N LYS A 131 -11.23 18.83 -8.57
CA LYS A 131 -11.25 18.67 -7.10
C LYS A 131 -10.53 17.41 -6.62
N SER A 132 -10.70 16.30 -7.35
CA SER A 132 -10.08 15.03 -7.01
C SER A 132 -8.60 15.03 -7.37
N GLN A 133 -7.74 14.60 -6.44
CA GLN A 133 -6.34 14.30 -6.72
C GLN A 133 -6.20 12.94 -7.44
N THR A 134 -7.09 11.98 -7.17
CA THR A 134 -7.13 10.72 -7.94
C THR A 134 -7.69 10.98 -9.32
N GLY A 135 -7.01 10.49 -10.36
CA GLY A 135 -7.40 10.75 -11.76
C GLY A 135 -7.38 12.24 -12.10
N TRP A 136 -6.44 13.00 -11.51
CA TRP A 136 -6.36 14.45 -11.69
C TRP A 136 -5.97 14.85 -13.12
N ASN A 137 -5.18 14.01 -13.80
CA ASN A 137 -4.58 14.30 -15.08
C ASN A 137 -5.53 14.02 -16.25
N LEU A 138 -5.31 14.71 -17.37
CA LEU A 138 -5.93 14.39 -18.64
C LEU A 138 -5.27 13.14 -19.23
N GLN A 139 -6.07 12.30 -19.88
CA GLN A 139 -5.53 11.16 -20.63
C GLN A 139 -5.45 11.53 -22.10
N TYR A 140 -4.30 11.30 -22.72
CA TYR A 140 -4.05 11.64 -24.13
C TYR A 140 -4.04 10.37 -24.98
N THR A 141 -4.40 10.52 -26.24
CA THR A 141 -4.05 9.53 -27.26
C THR A 141 -2.53 9.52 -27.48
N THR A 142 -1.99 8.42 -28.00
CA THR A 142 -0.54 8.26 -28.20
C THR A 142 0.06 9.21 -29.23
N ASP A 143 -0.74 9.66 -30.18
CA ASP A 143 -0.38 10.69 -31.17
C ASP A 143 -0.61 12.13 -30.68
N GLU A 144 -1.08 12.29 -29.43
CA GLU A 144 -1.43 13.57 -28.80
C GLU A 144 -2.44 14.41 -29.59
N GLN A 145 -3.19 13.83 -30.53
CA GLN A 145 -4.21 14.59 -31.26
C GLN A 145 -5.38 14.98 -30.35
N TYR A 146 -5.79 14.04 -29.49
CA TYR A 146 -6.92 14.21 -28.60
C TYR A 146 -6.52 13.97 -27.15
N CYS A 147 -7.21 14.67 -26.26
CA CYS A 147 -7.19 14.35 -24.84
C CYS A 147 -8.62 14.22 -24.30
N ALA A 148 -8.77 13.44 -23.25
CA ALA A 148 -10.04 13.16 -22.64
C ALA A 148 -10.04 13.48 -21.14
N ARG A 149 -11.21 13.87 -20.66
CA ARG A 149 -11.48 14.17 -19.26
C ARG A 149 -12.82 13.61 -18.83
N CYS A 150 -12.86 13.02 -17.64
CA CYS A 150 -14.10 12.62 -17.00
C CYS A 150 -14.77 13.82 -16.31
N VAL A 151 -16.04 14.03 -16.63
CA VAL A 151 -16.95 14.98 -15.98
C VAL A 151 -18.19 14.21 -15.52
N THR A 152 -19.01 14.81 -14.68
CA THR A 152 -20.24 14.16 -14.21
C THR A 152 -21.13 13.73 -15.37
N ASN A 153 -21.36 12.42 -15.51
CA ASN A 153 -22.18 11.76 -16.53
C ASN A 153 -21.64 11.78 -17.99
N GLU A 154 -20.44 12.28 -18.23
CA GLU A 154 -19.85 12.25 -19.58
C GLU A 154 -18.32 12.29 -19.57
N VAL A 155 -17.72 11.66 -20.58
CA VAL A 155 -16.30 11.81 -20.90
C VAL A 155 -16.19 12.77 -22.08
N GLN A 156 -15.52 13.89 -21.86
CA GLN A 156 -15.33 14.94 -22.85
C GLN A 156 -13.98 14.75 -23.55
N PHE A 157 -13.99 14.82 -24.87
CA PHE A 157 -12.82 14.77 -25.73
C PHE A 157 -12.55 16.16 -26.29
N TYR A 158 -11.29 16.56 -26.27
CA TYR A 158 -10.79 17.83 -26.75
C TYR A 158 -9.69 17.58 -27.77
N GLU A 159 -9.52 18.48 -28.72
CA GLU A 159 -8.28 18.55 -29.50
C GLU A 159 -7.18 19.08 -28.57
N SER A 160 -6.02 18.41 -28.51
CA SER A 160 -4.99 18.77 -27.51
C SER A 160 -4.47 20.20 -27.64
N LYS A 161 -4.62 20.81 -28.83
CA LYS A 161 -4.23 22.20 -29.12
C LYS A 161 -5.27 23.22 -28.69
N ASP A 162 -6.56 22.86 -28.66
CA ASP A 162 -7.66 23.72 -28.18
C ASP A 162 -8.46 23.01 -27.09
N LEU A 163 -8.20 23.41 -25.84
CA LEU A 163 -8.89 22.88 -24.67
C LEU A 163 -10.07 23.78 -24.23
N GLY A 164 -10.36 24.84 -24.97
CA GLY A 164 -11.51 25.71 -24.75
C GLY A 164 -12.81 25.10 -25.26
N THR A 165 -12.72 24.33 -26.36
CA THR A 165 -13.88 23.77 -27.06
C THR A 165 -13.92 22.25 -26.96
N VAL A 166 -15.05 21.69 -26.54
CA VAL A 166 -15.25 20.23 -26.53
C VAL A 166 -15.41 19.75 -27.98
N TRP A 167 -14.50 18.91 -28.44
CA TRP A 167 -14.53 18.33 -29.79
C TRP A 167 -15.63 17.27 -29.91
N ASN A 168 -15.70 16.34 -28.95
CA ASN A 168 -16.73 15.30 -28.91
C ASN A 168 -17.00 14.86 -27.46
N LYS A 169 -18.13 14.22 -27.19
CA LYS A 169 -18.50 13.76 -25.85
C LYS A 169 -19.15 12.39 -25.87
N LEU A 170 -18.66 11.53 -25.00
CA LEU A 170 -19.25 10.24 -24.70
C LEU A 170 -20.15 10.38 -23.48
N ARG A 171 -21.47 10.40 -23.69
CA ARG A 171 -22.45 10.50 -22.60
C ARG A 171 -22.70 9.13 -21.98
N VAL A 172 -22.32 8.98 -20.71
CA VAL A 172 -22.52 7.75 -19.94
C VAL A 172 -22.91 8.15 -18.53
N GLU A 173 -24.20 7.98 -18.20
CA GLU A 173 -24.72 8.36 -16.89
C GLU A 173 -23.99 7.61 -15.77
N GLY A 174 -23.55 8.35 -14.74
CA GLY A 174 -22.87 7.78 -13.59
C GLY A 174 -21.44 7.32 -13.86
N VAL A 175 -20.81 7.68 -14.98
CA VAL A 175 -19.38 7.43 -15.20
C VAL A 175 -18.56 8.02 -14.05
N THR A 176 -17.64 7.22 -13.51
CA THR A 176 -16.73 7.64 -12.43
C THR A 176 -15.27 7.55 -12.83
N ASP A 177 -14.91 6.60 -13.67
CA ASP A 177 -13.54 6.39 -14.12
C ASP A 177 -13.50 5.97 -15.59
N PHE A 178 -12.37 6.21 -16.24
CA PHE A 178 -12.13 5.83 -17.64
C PHE A 178 -10.64 5.60 -17.90
N ALA A 179 -10.36 4.83 -18.94
CA ALA A 179 -9.00 4.59 -19.42
C ALA A 179 -8.96 4.58 -20.95
N LEU A 180 -8.13 5.45 -21.55
CA LEU A 180 -7.81 5.44 -22.97
C LEU A 180 -6.78 4.35 -23.29
N SER A 181 -6.96 3.69 -24.43
CA SER A 181 -5.99 2.73 -24.95
C SER A 181 -4.72 3.45 -25.43
N ARG A 182 -3.57 2.79 -25.24
CA ARG A 182 -2.27 3.26 -25.78
C ARG A 182 -1.96 2.69 -27.17
N GLY A 183 -2.91 1.95 -27.75
CA GLY A 183 -2.77 1.34 -29.07
C GLY A 183 -2.91 2.33 -30.22
N LYS A 184 -2.63 1.84 -31.43
CA LYS A 184 -2.90 2.58 -32.69
C LYS A 184 -4.38 2.87 -32.88
N THR A 185 -5.25 1.96 -32.44
CA THR A 185 -6.70 2.17 -32.44
C THR A 185 -7.14 2.82 -31.14
N HIS A 186 -7.66 4.03 -31.25
CA HIS A 186 -8.18 4.77 -30.10
C HIS A 186 -9.47 4.11 -29.59
N SER A 187 -9.36 3.51 -28.41
CA SER A 187 -10.47 2.92 -27.69
C SER A 187 -10.51 3.51 -26.29
N VAL A 188 -11.70 3.60 -25.72
CA VAL A 188 -11.90 4.11 -24.35
C VAL A 188 -12.71 3.10 -23.57
N ALA A 189 -12.18 2.69 -22.42
CA ALA A 189 -12.92 1.92 -21.42
C ALA A 189 -13.50 2.91 -20.41
N VAL A 190 -14.78 2.81 -20.09
CA VAL A 190 -15.46 3.63 -19.08
C VAL A 190 -16.07 2.73 -18.02
N PHE A 191 -16.08 3.20 -16.78
CA PHE A 191 -16.63 2.49 -15.64
C PHE A 191 -17.78 3.26 -14.99
N VAL A 192 -18.88 2.53 -14.78
CA VAL A 192 -20.07 2.98 -14.05
C VAL A 192 -20.24 2.07 -12.84
N PRO A 193 -20.19 2.59 -11.61
CA PRO A 193 -20.37 1.79 -10.40
C PRO A 193 -21.85 1.42 -10.21
N GLU A 194 -22.13 0.53 -9.25
CA GLU A 194 -23.50 0.17 -8.90
C GLU A 194 -24.32 1.38 -8.46
N ARG A 195 -25.51 1.54 -9.04
CA ARG A 195 -26.41 2.65 -8.69
C ARG A 195 -27.87 2.31 -8.96
N LYS A 196 -28.78 2.67 -8.03
CA LYS A 196 -30.24 2.52 -8.20
C LYS A 196 -30.67 1.10 -8.64
N GLY A 197 -30.04 0.07 -8.08
CA GLY A 197 -30.33 -1.34 -8.43
C GLY A 197 -29.73 -1.82 -9.75
N GLN A 198 -29.01 -0.96 -10.49
CA GLN A 198 -28.24 -1.35 -11.66
C GLN A 198 -26.87 -1.89 -11.24
N PRO A 199 -26.39 -3.00 -11.86
CA PRO A 199 -25.06 -3.53 -11.60
C PRO A 199 -23.97 -2.56 -12.07
N ALA A 200 -22.76 -2.73 -11.56
CA ALA A 200 -21.60 -2.02 -12.08
C ALA A 200 -21.31 -2.51 -13.51
N ALA A 201 -20.82 -1.61 -14.35
CA ALA A 201 -20.56 -1.89 -15.74
C ALA A 201 -19.24 -1.26 -16.20
N VAL A 202 -18.46 -2.03 -16.95
CA VAL A 202 -17.39 -1.52 -17.80
C VAL A 202 -17.85 -1.61 -19.24
N LYS A 203 -17.73 -0.50 -19.97
CA LYS A 203 -18.08 -0.41 -21.39
C LYS A 203 -16.86 0.07 -22.16
N VAL A 204 -16.62 -0.49 -23.34
CA VAL A 204 -15.54 -0.11 -24.23
C VAL A 204 -16.14 0.48 -25.50
N PHE A 205 -15.69 1.67 -25.88
CA PHE A 205 -16.09 2.37 -27.10
C PHE A 205 -14.87 2.61 -27.98
N LYS A 206 -15.10 2.73 -29.29
CA LYS A 206 -14.09 3.23 -30.22
C LYS A 206 -14.20 4.75 -30.28
N VAL A 207 -13.07 5.45 -30.31
CA VAL A 207 -13.06 6.90 -30.47
C VAL A 207 -12.92 7.19 -31.97
N PRO A 208 -13.83 7.93 -32.63
CA PRO A 208 -14.96 8.70 -32.07
C PRO A 208 -16.35 8.04 -32.12
N GLN A 209 -16.47 6.76 -32.51
CA GLN A 209 -17.78 6.11 -32.62
C GLN A 209 -18.39 5.76 -31.25
N PHE A 210 -19.29 6.64 -30.77
CA PHE A 210 -19.91 6.53 -29.44
C PHE A 210 -21.36 6.01 -29.42
N ASP A 211 -21.95 5.72 -30.59
CA ASP A 211 -23.35 5.29 -30.69
C ASP A 211 -23.62 3.96 -29.96
N SER A 212 -22.67 3.03 -30.02
CA SER A 212 -22.77 1.73 -29.37
C SER A 212 -21.45 1.32 -28.72
N ALA A 213 -21.56 0.67 -27.56
CA ALA A 213 -20.41 0.05 -26.91
C ALA A 213 -20.00 -1.18 -27.70
N VAL A 214 -18.71 -1.29 -28.00
CA VAL A 214 -18.13 -2.43 -28.74
C VAL A 214 -18.01 -3.65 -27.83
N SER A 215 -17.65 -3.43 -26.57
CA SER A 215 -17.64 -4.45 -25.53
C SER A 215 -18.27 -3.89 -24.27
N GLN A 216 -19.02 -4.72 -23.54
CA GLN A 216 -19.53 -4.34 -22.24
C GLN A 216 -19.57 -5.54 -21.32
N LYS A 217 -19.21 -5.33 -20.05
CA LYS A 217 -19.31 -6.33 -19.00
C LYS A 217 -19.96 -5.72 -17.78
N THR A 218 -21.01 -6.37 -17.29
CA THR A 218 -21.64 -6.02 -16.02
C THR A 218 -21.21 -6.99 -14.93
N PHE A 219 -21.04 -6.49 -13.72
CA PHE A 219 -20.69 -7.30 -12.55
C PHE A 219 -21.28 -6.68 -11.28
N PHE A 220 -21.44 -7.51 -10.27
CA PHE A 220 -21.88 -7.08 -8.96
C PHE A 220 -20.69 -6.84 -8.02
N LYS A 221 -20.90 -6.09 -6.95
CA LYS A 221 -19.91 -5.68 -5.96
C LYS A 221 -18.73 -4.88 -6.55
N GLY A 222 -18.99 -4.04 -7.54
CA GLY A 222 -18.00 -3.15 -8.15
C GLY A 222 -18.10 -1.73 -7.64
N ASP A 223 -17.44 -1.41 -6.52
CA ASP A 223 -17.40 -0.03 -5.98
C ASP A 223 -16.31 0.80 -6.67
N LYS A 224 -15.15 0.16 -6.88
CA LYS A 224 -13.99 0.74 -7.55
C LYS A 224 -13.49 -0.20 -8.65
N VAL A 225 -12.78 0.38 -9.60
CA VAL A 225 -12.15 -0.37 -10.68
C VAL A 225 -10.69 0.06 -10.85
N GLN A 226 -9.86 -0.84 -11.35
CA GLN A 226 -8.63 -0.47 -12.05
C GLN A 226 -8.68 -1.03 -13.46
N LEU A 227 -8.47 -0.16 -14.45
CA LEU A 227 -8.47 -0.50 -15.86
C LEU A 227 -7.01 -0.52 -16.35
N LYS A 228 -6.52 -1.68 -16.77
CA LYS A 228 -5.15 -1.86 -17.28
C LYS A 228 -5.18 -2.33 -18.73
N TRP A 229 -4.97 -1.41 -19.66
CA TRP A 229 -4.78 -1.74 -21.08
C TRP A 229 -3.43 -2.42 -21.30
N ASN A 230 -3.38 -3.35 -22.24
CA ASN A 230 -2.10 -3.80 -22.81
C ASN A 230 -1.50 -2.70 -23.72
N GLU A 231 -0.22 -2.83 -24.07
CA GLU A 231 0.51 -1.82 -24.83
C GLU A 231 -0.06 -1.62 -26.23
N GLU A 232 -0.49 -2.70 -26.90
CA GLU A 232 -1.15 -2.64 -28.21
C GLU A 232 -2.58 -2.05 -28.16
N GLY A 233 -3.19 -1.90 -26.98
CA GLY A 233 -4.56 -1.41 -26.82
C GLY A 233 -5.64 -2.36 -27.33
N THR A 234 -5.35 -3.65 -27.46
CA THR A 234 -6.28 -4.69 -27.94
C THR A 234 -7.09 -5.33 -26.82
N SER A 235 -6.58 -5.35 -25.58
CA SER A 235 -7.24 -5.95 -24.42
C SER A 235 -7.10 -5.07 -23.18
N VAL A 236 -8.11 -5.09 -22.32
CA VAL A 236 -8.13 -4.39 -21.03
C VAL A 236 -8.42 -5.38 -19.91
N ILE A 237 -7.59 -5.37 -18.88
CA ILE A 237 -7.86 -6.04 -17.60
C ILE A 237 -8.67 -5.08 -16.73
N VAL A 238 -9.73 -5.62 -16.14
CA VAL A 238 -10.65 -4.92 -15.24
C VAL A 238 -10.53 -5.57 -13.87
N LEU A 239 -9.95 -4.86 -12.92
CA LEU A 239 -9.92 -5.26 -11.51
C LEU A 239 -11.06 -4.56 -10.77
N ALA A 240 -12.15 -5.27 -10.55
CA ALA A 240 -13.29 -4.77 -9.79
C ALA A 240 -13.08 -5.03 -8.29
N GLN A 241 -13.14 -3.97 -7.48
CA GLN A 241 -12.94 -4.01 -6.03
C GLN A 241 -14.21 -3.59 -5.29
N THR A 242 -14.52 -4.32 -4.23
CA THR A 242 -15.56 -3.95 -3.24
C THR A 242 -14.89 -3.44 -1.97
N GLU A 243 -15.33 -2.32 -1.39
CA GLU A 243 -14.70 -1.79 -0.17
C GLU A 243 -15.09 -2.56 1.09
N VAL A 244 -16.35 -2.96 1.19
CA VAL A 244 -16.88 -3.70 2.34
C VAL A 244 -17.63 -4.90 1.83
N ASP A 245 -17.11 -6.09 2.12
CA ASP A 245 -17.86 -7.30 1.84
C ASP A 245 -19.10 -7.36 2.73
N LYS A 246 -20.29 -7.27 2.13
CA LYS A 246 -21.58 -7.37 2.82
C LYS A 246 -21.72 -8.69 3.58
N SER A 247 -20.95 -9.72 3.24
CA SER A 247 -20.92 -10.99 3.96
C SER A 247 -20.02 -11.00 5.20
N ASN A 248 -19.34 -9.89 5.50
CA ASN A 248 -18.41 -9.70 6.64
C ASN A 248 -17.27 -10.74 6.69
N LYS A 249 -16.96 -11.44 5.59
CA LYS A 249 -15.89 -12.44 5.57
C LYS A 249 -14.51 -11.83 5.42
N SER A 250 -14.40 -10.71 4.73
CA SER A 250 -13.14 -10.00 4.52
C SER A 250 -13.23 -8.53 4.91
N TYR A 251 -12.33 -8.10 5.80
CA TYR A 251 -12.17 -6.68 6.15
C TYR A 251 -11.61 -5.83 4.99
N TYR A 252 -10.94 -6.49 4.04
CA TYR A 252 -10.33 -5.87 2.86
C TYR A 252 -11.21 -5.94 1.60
N GLY A 253 -12.45 -6.43 1.74
CA GLY A 253 -13.37 -6.58 0.62
C GLY A 253 -13.04 -7.74 -0.32
N GLU A 254 -13.60 -7.72 -1.52
CA GLU A 254 -13.44 -8.74 -2.56
C GLU A 254 -12.86 -8.08 -3.82
N THR A 255 -11.94 -8.76 -4.50
CA THR A 255 -11.41 -8.30 -5.80
C THR A 255 -11.70 -9.35 -6.85
N ASN A 256 -12.44 -8.95 -7.89
CA ASN A 256 -12.75 -9.77 -9.05
C ASN A 256 -11.99 -9.26 -10.27
N MET A 257 -11.54 -10.18 -11.11
CA MET A 257 -10.74 -9.85 -12.29
C MET A 257 -11.45 -10.30 -13.56
N TYR A 258 -11.53 -9.40 -14.52
CA TYR A 258 -12.09 -9.64 -15.85
C TYR A 258 -11.10 -9.18 -16.91
N ILE A 259 -11.24 -9.73 -18.11
CA ILE A 259 -10.54 -9.28 -19.30
C ILE A 259 -11.57 -9.04 -20.40
N LEU A 260 -11.45 -7.91 -21.09
CA LEU A 260 -12.28 -7.53 -22.22
C LEU A 260 -11.39 -7.19 -23.41
N SER A 261 -11.76 -7.64 -24.59
CA SER A 261 -11.15 -7.23 -25.85
C SER A 261 -11.75 -5.92 -26.34
N ALA A 262 -10.91 -5.03 -26.88
CA ALA A 262 -11.31 -3.75 -27.47
C ALA A 262 -12.30 -3.92 -28.64
N ASN A 263 -12.22 -5.05 -29.35
CA ASN A 263 -13.08 -5.35 -30.50
C ASN A 263 -14.37 -6.11 -30.13
N GLY A 264 -14.59 -6.42 -28.84
CA GLY A 264 -15.78 -7.16 -28.38
C GLY A 264 -15.73 -8.67 -28.65
N GLY A 265 -14.68 -9.20 -29.28
CA GLY A 265 -14.58 -10.61 -29.63
C GLY A 265 -14.24 -11.56 -28.47
N PHE A 266 -13.86 -11.03 -27.31
CA PHE A 266 -13.51 -11.83 -26.13
C PHE A 266 -13.83 -11.07 -24.85
N ASP A 267 -14.55 -11.70 -23.94
CA ASP A 267 -14.74 -11.26 -22.57
C ASP A 267 -14.71 -12.48 -21.64
N SER A 268 -14.00 -12.39 -20.51
CA SER A 268 -13.93 -13.50 -19.57
C SER A 268 -13.70 -13.02 -18.14
N ARG A 269 -14.27 -13.77 -17.19
CA ARG A 269 -13.90 -13.66 -15.77
C ARG A 269 -12.70 -14.58 -15.55
N ILE A 270 -11.62 -14.04 -15.02
CA ILE A 270 -10.41 -14.81 -14.77
C ILE A 270 -10.61 -15.56 -13.45
N GLN A 271 -10.63 -16.88 -13.51
CA GLN A 271 -10.74 -17.73 -12.34
C GLN A 271 -9.35 -17.97 -11.74
N LEU A 272 -9.21 -17.62 -10.47
CA LEU A 272 -8.00 -17.83 -9.71
C LEU A 272 -8.21 -19.08 -8.83
N ASP A 273 -7.27 -20.01 -8.91
CA ASP A 273 -7.35 -21.33 -8.27
C ASP A 273 -6.92 -21.34 -6.80
N LYS A 274 -6.55 -20.18 -6.26
CA LYS A 274 -6.19 -19.98 -4.86
C LYS A 274 -7.01 -18.85 -4.25
N GLU A 275 -7.65 -19.14 -3.12
CA GLU A 275 -8.43 -18.15 -2.39
C GLU A 275 -7.53 -17.07 -1.78
N GLY A 276 -7.99 -15.81 -1.88
CA GLY A 276 -7.39 -14.64 -1.25
C GLY A 276 -7.38 -13.42 -2.18
N PRO A 277 -6.76 -12.32 -1.75
CA PRO A 277 -6.72 -11.09 -2.53
C PRO A 277 -5.80 -11.21 -3.74
N ILE A 278 -6.00 -10.31 -4.71
CA ILE A 278 -5.05 -10.07 -5.80
C ILE A 278 -4.06 -9.01 -5.31
N HIS A 279 -2.77 -9.36 -5.25
CA HIS A 279 -1.72 -8.44 -4.79
C HIS A 279 -1.21 -7.56 -5.92
N ASP A 280 -1.02 -8.14 -7.11
CA ASP A 280 -0.51 -7.41 -8.26
C ASP A 280 -0.90 -8.08 -9.60
N VAL A 281 -1.02 -7.26 -10.65
CA VAL A 281 -1.33 -7.68 -12.02
C VAL A 281 -0.59 -6.79 -13.00
N THR A 282 0.22 -7.40 -13.86
CA THR A 282 1.09 -6.67 -14.80
C THR A 282 1.03 -7.31 -16.18
N TRP A 283 0.81 -6.50 -17.21
CA TRP A 283 0.93 -6.93 -18.61
C TRP A 283 2.39 -7.10 -19.00
N SER A 284 2.68 -8.12 -19.80
CA SER A 284 3.95 -8.20 -20.52
C SER A 284 3.98 -7.14 -21.62
N PRO A 285 5.13 -6.51 -21.91
CA PRO A 285 5.28 -5.54 -23.01
C PRO A 285 4.86 -6.11 -24.38
N ASN A 286 5.01 -7.43 -24.57
CA ASN A 286 4.58 -8.11 -25.79
C ASN A 286 3.05 -8.14 -25.99
N SER A 287 2.26 -7.65 -25.01
CA SER A 287 0.80 -7.56 -25.03
C SER A 287 0.05 -8.90 -25.17
N LYS A 288 0.75 -10.04 -25.11
CA LYS A 288 0.23 -11.40 -25.33
C LYS A 288 0.03 -12.20 -24.05
N GLU A 289 0.62 -11.76 -22.95
CA GLU A 289 0.56 -12.41 -21.65
C GLU A 289 0.58 -11.39 -20.52
N PHE A 290 0.15 -11.82 -19.34
CA PHE A 290 0.17 -11.01 -18.12
C PHE A 290 0.40 -11.91 -16.91
N GLY A 291 1.04 -11.34 -15.89
CA GLY A 291 1.32 -11.99 -14.62
C GLY A 291 0.35 -11.56 -13.55
N VAL A 292 -0.04 -12.48 -12.67
CA VAL A 292 -0.95 -12.23 -11.54
C VAL A 292 -0.35 -12.84 -10.29
N VAL A 293 -0.23 -12.05 -9.22
CA VAL A 293 0.12 -12.53 -7.87
C VAL A 293 -1.13 -12.50 -7.00
N TYR A 294 -1.56 -13.63 -6.48
CA TYR A 294 -2.85 -13.75 -5.80
C TYR A 294 -2.87 -14.82 -4.70
N GLY A 295 -3.90 -14.73 -3.86
CA GLY A 295 -4.17 -15.67 -2.77
C GLY A 295 -3.54 -15.25 -1.45
N TYR A 296 -3.96 -15.89 -0.36
CA TYR A 296 -3.36 -15.67 0.96
C TYR A 296 -1.88 -16.08 0.96
N MET A 297 -1.06 -15.32 1.67
CA MET A 297 0.39 -15.57 1.76
C MET A 297 0.65 -16.97 2.36
N PRO A 298 1.57 -17.77 1.79
CA PRO A 298 2.45 -17.49 0.65
C PRO A 298 1.69 -17.44 -0.69
N ALA A 299 1.73 -16.32 -1.40
CA ALA A 299 0.90 -16.10 -2.59
C ALA A 299 1.32 -17.01 -3.75
N LYS A 300 0.36 -17.29 -4.63
CA LYS A 300 0.61 -17.96 -5.92
C LYS A 300 0.85 -16.89 -6.99
N THR A 301 1.83 -17.13 -7.85
CA THR A 301 2.11 -16.27 -9.00
C THR A 301 1.96 -17.08 -10.28
N THR A 302 1.09 -16.63 -11.18
CA THR A 302 0.75 -17.34 -12.42
C THR A 302 0.82 -16.38 -13.60
N ILE A 303 1.41 -16.83 -14.71
CA ILE A 303 1.38 -16.16 -16.01
C ILE A 303 0.20 -16.70 -16.80
N PHE A 304 -0.61 -15.80 -17.34
CA PHE A 304 -1.75 -16.08 -18.19
C PHE A 304 -1.49 -15.52 -19.59
N ASN A 305 -2.01 -16.19 -20.61
CA ASN A 305 -2.03 -15.61 -21.96
C ASN A 305 -3.16 -14.57 -22.09
N GLN A 306 -3.22 -13.88 -23.23
CA GLN A 306 -4.27 -12.89 -23.56
C GLN A 306 -5.71 -13.44 -23.50
N ARG A 307 -5.89 -14.76 -23.52
CA ARG A 307 -7.21 -15.43 -23.36
C ARG A 307 -7.49 -15.84 -21.92
N ALA A 308 -6.70 -15.34 -20.96
CA ALA A 308 -6.79 -15.70 -19.54
C ALA A 308 -6.64 -17.21 -19.25
N ILE A 309 -5.86 -17.91 -20.06
CA ILE A 309 -5.50 -19.31 -19.82
C ILE A 309 -4.13 -19.34 -19.13
N ALA A 310 -4.05 -19.96 -17.96
CA ALA A 310 -2.81 -20.13 -17.21
C ALA A 310 -1.77 -20.91 -18.05
N GLN A 311 -0.58 -20.34 -18.19
CA GLN A 311 0.56 -20.91 -18.92
C GLN A 311 1.59 -21.51 -17.97
N HIS A 312 1.95 -20.77 -16.93
CA HIS A 312 2.99 -21.18 -15.97
C HIS A 312 2.66 -20.67 -14.57
N SER A 313 2.97 -21.46 -13.55
CA SER A 313 2.86 -21.06 -12.14
C SER A 313 4.22 -21.19 -11.47
N PHE A 314 4.67 -20.12 -10.84
CA PHE A 314 5.92 -20.11 -10.07
C PHE A 314 5.71 -20.77 -8.69
N SER A 315 6.82 -21.12 -8.05
CA SER A 315 6.82 -21.65 -6.68
C SER A 315 6.09 -20.71 -5.71
N LEU A 316 5.30 -21.29 -4.80
CA LEU A 316 4.66 -20.54 -3.72
C LEU A 316 5.74 -19.83 -2.88
N GLY A 317 5.51 -18.56 -2.57
CA GLY A 317 6.44 -17.79 -1.77
C GLY A 317 5.81 -16.53 -1.19
N PRO A 318 6.48 -15.89 -0.23
CA PRO A 318 6.09 -14.58 0.26
C PRO A 318 6.42 -13.53 -0.82
N ARG A 319 5.53 -13.39 -1.80
CA ARG A 319 5.65 -12.51 -2.97
C ARG A 319 4.34 -11.73 -3.16
N ASN A 320 4.42 -10.47 -3.55
CA ASN A 320 3.29 -9.58 -3.76
C ASN A 320 3.43 -8.66 -4.99
N THR A 321 4.51 -8.80 -5.76
CA THR A 321 4.82 -7.93 -6.90
C THR A 321 5.33 -8.77 -8.07
N ILE A 322 4.86 -8.46 -9.28
CA ILE A 322 5.33 -9.07 -10.52
C ILE A 322 5.61 -7.99 -11.58
N LEU A 323 6.82 -8.01 -12.14
CA LEU A 323 7.27 -7.01 -13.12
C LEU A 323 7.98 -7.68 -14.29
N PHE A 324 7.51 -7.40 -15.51
CA PHE A 324 8.18 -7.84 -16.74
C PHE A 324 9.28 -6.84 -17.12
N SER A 325 10.40 -7.37 -17.61
CA SER A 325 11.44 -6.55 -18.24
C SER A 325 10.89 -5.84 -19.49
N PRO A 326 11.39 -4.65 -19.88
CA PRO A 326 10.89 -3.91 -21.04
C PRO A 326 10.95 -4.67 -22.38
N HIS A 327 11.90 -5.59 -22.52
CA HIS A 327 12.02 -6.45 -23.71
C HIS A 327 11.12 -7.70 -23.66
N GLY A 328 10.48 -7.97 -22.51
CA GLY A 328 9.61 -9.14 -22.32
C GLY A 328 10.35 -10.47 -22.08
N ARG A 329 11.69 -10.50 -22.05
CA ARG A 329 12.48 -11.72 -21.84
C ARG A 329 12.49 -12.20 -20.38
N PHE A 330 12.67 -11.30 -19.43
CA PHE A 330 12.70 -11.62 -18.01
C PHE A 330 11.43 -11.19 -17.28
N VAL A 331 11.09 -11.92 -16.23
CA VAL A 331 10.09 -11.53 -15.23
C VAL A 331 10.70 -11.59 -13.84
N LEU A 332 10.38 -10.59 -13.04
CA LEU A 332 10.75 -10.48 -11.64
C LEU A 332 9.50 -10.74 -10.78
N VAL A 333 9.63 -11.64 -9.81
CA VAL A 333 8.61 -11.92 -8.80
C VAL A 333 9.19 -11.61 -7.43
N ALA A 334 8.61 -10.63 -6.74
CA ALA A 334 9.20 -10.07 -5.52
C ALA A 334 8.20 -9.92 -4.38
N GLY A 335 8.75 -9.85 -3.16
CA GLY A 335 8.00 -9.57 -1.94
C GLY A 335 8.50 -8.28 -1.27
N PHE A 336 7.79 -7.17 -1.47
CA PHE A 336 8.13 -5.86 -0.91
C PHE A 336 7.22 -5.43 0.24
N GLY A 337 7.61 -4.35 0.92
CA GLY A 337 6.86 -3.79 2.05
C GLY A 337 7.11 -4.56 3.34
N ASN A 338 6.13 -5.35 3.79
CA ASN A 338 6.23 -6.10 5.05
C ASN A 338 6.93 -7.47 4.88
N LEU A 339 7.34 -7.80 3.66
CA LEU A 339 8.02 -9.04 3.31
C LEU A 339 9.55 -8.82 3.31
N ALA A 340 10.33 -9.90 3.24
CA ALA A 340 11.78 -9.86 3.40
C ALA A 340 12.55 -9.10 2.28
N GLY A 341 11.88 -8.64 1.22
CA GLY A 341 12.52 -7.95 0.10
C GLY A 341 13.21 -8.89 -0.89
N GLN A 342 12.88 -10.18 -0.87
CA GLN A 342 13.41 -11.14 -1.86
C GLN A 342 12.73 -10.94 -3.21
N MET A 343 13.53 -10.95 -4.27
CA MET A 343 13.07 -10.97 -5.66
C MET A 343 13.74 -12.11 -6.40
N ASP A 344 12.93 -12.90 -7.10
CA ASP A 344 13.37 -13.98 -7.97
C ASP A 344 13.24 -13.52 -9.42
N ILE A 345 14.29 -13.72 -10.20
CA ILE A 345 14.34 -13.35 -11.62
C ILE A 345 14.25 -14.63 -12.44
N TYR A 346 13.32 -14.68 -13.39
CA TYR A 346 13.10 -15.81 -14.27
C TYR A 346 13.27 -15.40 -15.74
N ASP A 347 13.84 -16.29 -16.55
CA ASP A 347 14.01 -16.13 -18.00
C ASP A 347 12.87 -16.87 -18.73
N LEU A 348 11.99 -16.11 -19.41
CA LEU A 348 10.83 -16.66 -20.11
C LEU A 348 11.25 -17.45 -21.36
N GLU A 349 12.34 -17.05 -22.02
CA GLU A 349 12.83 -17.73 -23.22
C GLU A 349 13.46 -19.10 -22.87
N LYS A 350 13.99 -19.23 -21.64
CA LYS A 350 14.54 -20.48 -21.10
C LYS A 350 13.53 -21.24 -20.25
N ASN A 351 12.28 -21.33 -20.70
CA ASN A 351 11.23 -22.10 -20.05
C ASN A 351 11.03 -21.75 -18.56
N TYR A 352 11.02 -20.45 -18.24
CA TYR A 352 10.82 -19.94 -16.88
C TYR A 352 11.92 -20.39 -15.90
N GLU A 353 13.14 -20.64 -16.38
CA GLU A 353 14.28 -20.96 -15.52
C GLU A 353 14.61 -19.78 -14.60
N LYS A 354 14.85 -20.07 -13.32
CA LYS A 354 15.26 -19.05 -12.36
C LYS A 354 16.74 -18.69 -12.59
N VAL A 355 16.99 -17.44 -12.97
CA VAL A 355 18.33 -16.89 -13.20
C VAL A 355 19.05 -16.67 -11.87
N CYS A 356 18.44 -15.91 -10.97
CA CYS A 356 19.00 -15.63 -9.65
C CYS A 356 17.92 -15.19 -8.65
N THR A 357 18.33 -15.07 -7.39
CA THR A 357 17.53 -14.49 -6.31
C THR A 357 18.31 -13.33 -5.71
N ILE A 358 17.72 -12.13 -5.67
CA ILE A 358 18.29 -10.93 -5.07
C ILE A 358 17.54 -10.60 -3.79
N GLU A 359 18.26 -10.09 -2.79
CA GLU A 359 17.68 -9.63 -1.54
C GLU A 359 17.81 -8.10 -1.42
N ALA A 360 16.70 -7.39 -1.66
CA ALA A 360 16.57 -5.96 -1.45
C ALA A 360 15.65 -5.69 -0.26
N SER A 361 16.16 -5.97 0.94
CA SER A 361 15.43 -5.74 2.18
C SER A 361 14.91 -4.31 2.27
N ASN A 362 13.67 -4.15 2.72
CA ASN A 362 12.99 -2.88 2.94
C ASN A 362 12.73 -2.01 1.70
N ALA A 363 13.02 -2.50 0.49
CA ALA A 363 12.74 -1.75 -0.73
C ALA A 363 11.23 -1.42 -0.84
N SER A 364 10.94 -0.14 -1.10
CA SER A 364 9.60 0.37 -1.33
C SER A 364 9.28 0.55 -2.82
N ILE A 365 10.31 0.74 -3.64
CA ILE A 365 10.23 0.89 -5.10
C ILE A 365 11.11 -0.17 -5.74
N CYS A 366 10.62 -0.78 -6.82
CA CYS A 366 11.35 -1.71 -7.66
C CYS A 366 10.94 -1.50 -9.12
N GLU A 367 11.90 -1.20 -9.99
CA GLU A 367 11.65 -0.94 -11.41
C GLU A 367 12.79 -1.48 -12.28
N TRP A 368 12.43 -2.04 -13.43
CA TRP A 368 13.41 -2.39 -14.45
C TRP A 368 13.98 -1.13 -15.10
N SER A 369 15.27 -1.13 -15.41
CA SER A 369 15.85 -0.12 -16.28
C SER A 369 15.30 -0.27 -17.71
N PRO A 370 15.28 0.82 -18.51
CA PRO A 370 14.78 0.79 -19.88
C PRO A 370 15.53 -0.18 -20.81
N ASP A 371 16.79 -0.49 -20.52
CA ASP A 371 17.63 -1.44 -21.26
C ASP A 371 17.34 -2.92 -20.90
N GLY A 372 16.48 -3.17 -19.90
CA GLY A 372 16.16 -4.50 -19.37
C GLY A 372 17.33 -5.29 -18.78
N LYS A 373 18.51 -4.66 -18.58
CA LYS A 373 19.71 -5.30 -18.00
C LYS A 373 19.84 -5.07 -16.51
N HIS A 374 19.25 -3.98 -16.01
CA HIS A 374 19.38 -3.54 -14.62
C HIS A 374 18.02 -3.45 -13.91
N ILE A 375 18.06 -3.50 -12.58
CA ILE A 375 16.91 -3.38 -11.70
C ILE A 375 17.24 -2.34 -10.64
N LEU A 376 16.41 -1.31 -10.57
CA LEU A 376 16.46 -0.31 -9.52
C LEU A 376 15.63 -0.77 -8.34
N THR A 377 16.20 -0.68 -7.14
CA THR A 377 15.46 -0.76 -5.90
C THR A 377 15.78 0.44 -5.04
N ALA A 378 14.76 1.01 -4.39
CA ALA A 378 14.97 2.11 -3.47
C ALA A 378 14.12 1.99 -2.23
N THR A 379 14.65 2.55 -1.14
CA THR A 379 13.95 2.68 0.13
C THR A 379 13.61 4.16 0.32
N THR A 380 12.31 4.47 0.35
CA THR A 380 11.82 5.85 0.35
C THR A 380 11.04 6.25 1.61
N SER A 381 11.26 7.49 2.03
CA SER A 381 10.47 8.22 3.02
C SER A 381 9.21 8.80 2.36
N PRO A 382 8.07 8.94 3.07
CA PRO A 382 7.86 8.74 4.50
C PRO A 382 7.56 7.29 4.92
N ARG A 383 7.48 6.34 3.98
CA ARG A 383 7.09 4.96 4.27
C ARG A 383 8.07 4.29 5.24
N LEU A 384 9.37 4.38 4.94
CA LEU A 384 10.43 3.98 5.86
C LEU A 384 11.49 5.08 5.90
N ARG A 385 11.96 5.43 7.10
CA ARG A 385 12.95 6.50 7.31
C ARG A 385 14.36 5.98 7.62
N VAL A 386 14.54 4.67 7.55
CA VAL A 386 15.80 3.96 7.83
C VAL A 386 16.30 3.36 6.52
N ASP A 387 17.62 3.32 6.33
CA ASP A 387 18.30 2.77 5.14
C ASP A 387 17.76 3.33 3.81
N ASN A 388 17.42 4.62 3.80
CA ASN A 388 17.00 5.31 2.59
C ASN A 388 18.17 5.40 1.60
N GLY A 389 17.87 5.20 0.33
CA GLY A 389 18.91 5.12 -0.69
C GLY A 389 18.48 4.37 -1.93
N ILE A 390 19.40 4.32 -2.89
CA ILE A 390 19.25 3.73 -4.20
C ILE A 390 20.21 2.55 -4.34
N ARG A 391 19.72 1.45 -4.89
CA ARG A 391 20.53 0.29 -5.28
C ARG A 391 20.17 -0.12 -6.70
N ILE A 392 21.18 -0.33 -7.53
CA ILE A 392 21.01 -0.81 -8.90
C ILE A 392 21.67 -2.18 -8.98
N TRP A 393 20.90 -3.16 -9.41
CA TRP A 393 21.31 -4.55 -9.56
C TRP A 393 21.39 -4.90 -11.03
N HIS A 394 22.28 -5.82 -11.38
CA HIS A 394 22.27 -6.47 -12.67
C HIS A 394 21.26 -7.62 -12.68
N VAL A 395 20.66 -7.94 -13.83
CA VAL A 395 19.72 -9.07 -13.98
C VAL A 395 20.31 -10.43 -13.57
N GLY A 396 21.64 -10.57 -13.66
CA GLY A 396 22.38 -11.73 -13.17
C GLY A 396 22.59 -11.80 -11.65
N GLY A 397 22.10 -10.82 -10.89
CA GLY A 397 22.09 -10.82 -9.42
C GLY A 397 23.16 -9.97 -8.72
N GLY A 398 24.16 -9.49 -9.46
CA GLY A 398 25.22 -8.65 -8.91
C GLY A 398 24.73 -7.24 -8.56
N LEU A 399 25.15 -6.70 -7.42
CA LEU A 399 24.94 -5.29 -7.09
C LEU A 399 25.91 -4.42 -7.91
N MET A 400 25.39 -3.49 -8.70
CA MET A 400 26.18 -2.63 -9.58
C MET A 400 26.43 -1.25 -8.98
N TYR A 401 25.46 -0.68 -8.27
CA TYR A 401 25.57 0.63 -7.64
C TYR A 401 24.81 0.68 -6.32
N ASN A 402 25.36 1.37 -5.32
CA ASN A 402 24.69 1.67 -4.06
C ASN A 402 24.97 3.10 -3.60
N GLU A 403 23.92 3.83 -3.22
CA GLU A 403 24.04 5.17 -2.65
C GLU A 403 23.04 5.32 -1.50
N GLU A 404 23.56 5.61 -0.31
CA GLU A 404 22.75 5.93 0.86
C GLU A 404 22.37 7.41 0.84
N MET A 405 21.09 7.69 1.05
CA MET A 405 20.54 9.04 0.95
C MET A 405 19.70 9.36 2.19
N HIS A 406 19.89 10.57 2.73
CA HIS A 406 19.06 11.04 3.83
C HIS A 406 17.69 11.48 3.30
N GLU A 407 16.63 10.76 3.69
CA GLU A 407 15.23 11.04 3.31
C GLU A 407 15.01 11.11 1.80
N LEU A 408 15.21 9.99 1.12
CA LEU A 408 14.83 9.82 -0.29
C LEU A 408 13.30 9.79 -0.41
N TYR A 409 12.71 10.69 -1.19
CA TYR A 409 11.26 10.73 -1.39
C TYR A 409 10.81 10.10 -2.70
N HIS A 410 11.58 10.25 -3.77
CA HIS A 410 11.20 9.73 -5.08
C HIS A 410 12.44 9.33 -5.88
N VAL A 411 12.31 8.29 -6.69
CA VAL A 411 13.30 7.86 -7.66
C VAL A 411 12.57 7.31 -8.88
N ILE A 412 13.06 7.63 -10.07
CA ILE A 412 12.47 7.19 -11.34
C ILE A 412 13.56 7.02 -12.38
N TRP A 413 13.45 5.96 -13.19
CA TRP A 413 14.22 5.86 -14.43
C TRP A 413 13.75 6.92 -15.43
N ARG A 414 14.69 7.44 -16.21
CA ARG A 414 14.37 8.15 -17.45
C ARG A 414 13.73 7.16 -18.41
N PRO A 415 12.47 7.36 -18.83
CA PRO A 415 11.85 6.49 -19.83
C PRO A 415 12.64 6.54 -21.13
N GLN A 416 13.03 5.38 -21.65
CA GLN A 416 13.64 5.26 -22.96
C GLN A 416 12.94 4.12 -23.69
N SER A 417 12.84 4.21 -25.01
CA SER A 417 12.21 3.14 -25.79
C SER A 417 13.10 1.90 -25.73
N ALA A 418 12.50 0.74 -25.49
CA ALA A 418 13.20 -0.54 -25.59
C ALA A 418 13.86 -0.74 -26.97
N THR A 419 13.34 -0.10 -28.04
CA THR A 419 13.97 -0.15 -29.37
C THR A 419 15.31 0.59 -29.47
N GLN A 420 15.59 1.53 -28.56
CA GLN A 420 16.88 2.24 -28.50
C GLN A 420 17.98 1.39 -27.84
N HIS A 421 17.59 0.34 -27.12
CA HIS A 421 18.49 -0.59 -26.44
C HIS A 421 18.39 -1.95 -27.12
N PRO A 422 19.31 -2.31 -28.03
CA PRO A 422 19.24 -3.58 -28.73
C PRO A 422 19.33 -4.77 -27.75
N VAL A 423 18.68 -5.87 -28.13
CA VAL A 423 18.64 -7.14 -27.38
C VAL A 423 20.00 -7.84 -27.49
N GLU A 424 20.99 -7.30 -26.79
CA GLU A 424 22.22 -8.04 -26.48
C GLU A 424 21.94 -9.03 -25.35
N ASP A 425 22.68 -10.14 -25.28
CA ASP A 425 22.54 -11.05 -24.13
C ASP A 425 22.99 -10.31 -22.86
N PRO A 426 22.07 -9.98 -21.93
CA PRO A 426 22.44 -9.17 -20.77
C PRO A 426 23.30 -9.97 -19.80
N LEU A 427 23.39 -11.29 -19.94
CA LEU A 427 24.22 -12.13 -19.09
C LEU A 427 25.69 -12.20 -19.56
N HIS A 428 26.01 -11.75 -20.79
CA HIS A 428 27.37 -11.85 -21.33
C HIS A 428 27.77 -10.64 -22.21
N PRO A 429 28.81 -9.87 -21.85
CA PRO A 429 29.57 -9.91 -20.60
C PRO A 429 28.81 -9.24 -19.43
N VAL A 430 29.01 -9.74 -18.21
CA VAL A 430 28.49 -9.06 -17.00
C VAL A 430 29.33 -7.80 -16.73
N PRO A 431 28.72 -6.61 -16.55
CA PRO A 431 29.43 -5.38 -16.25
C PRO A 431 30.20 -5.45 -14.93
N THR A 432 31.29 -4.67 -14.83
CA THR A 432 32.04 -4.52 -13.57
C THR A 432 31.26 -3.60 -12.62
N PRO A 433 31.03 -4.00 -11.35
CA PRO A 433 30.38 -3.15 -10.36
C PRO A 433 31.11 -1.83 -10.09
N HIS A 434 30.36 -0.78 -9.79
CA HIS A 434 30.91 0.50 -9.34
C HIS A 434 31.52 0.38 -7.92
N ALA A 435 32.50 1.23 -7.61
CA ALA A 435 33.19 1.24 -6.32
C ALA A 435 32.23 1.31 -5.11
N SER A 436 31.13 2.07 -5.26
CA SER A 436 30.12 2.20 -4.21
C SER A 436 29.39 0.89 -3.87
N ALA A 437 29.21 0.01 -4.85
CA ALA A 437 28.65 -1.32 -4.63
C ALA A 437 29.63 -2.24 -3.90
N LEU A 438 30.92 -2.19 -4.28
CA LEU A 438 31.98 -2.97 -3.63
C LEU A 438 32.15 -2.55 -2.16
N ASP A 439 32.15 -1.24 -1.90
CA ASP A 439 32.23 -0.68 -0.55
C ASP A 439 31.04 -1.13 0.31
N TYR A 440 29.83 -1.09 -0.23
CA TYR A 440 28.63 -1.54 0.48
C TYR A 440 28.69 -3.04 0.83
N LEU A 441 29.09 -3.88 -0.14
CA LEU A 441 29.23 -5.31 0.07
C LEU A 441 30.32 -5.64 1.11
N SER A 442 31.41 -4.87 1.16
CA SER A 442 32.48 -5.03 2.16
C SER A 442 32.03 -4.71 3.58
N LYS A 443 31.14 -3.73 3.75
CA LYS A 443 30.61 -3.31 5.06
C LYS A 443 29.49 -4.21 5.56
N ARG A 444 28.80 -4.91 4.66
CA ARG A 444 27.73 -5.85 5.02
C ARG A 444 28.34 -7.07 5.73
N LYS A 445 28.29 -7.06 7.07
CA LYS A 445 28.67 -8.23 7.87
C LYS A 445 27.92 -9.46 7.35
N THR A 446 28.66 -10.46 6.92
CA THR A 446 28.09 -11.77 6.58
C THR A 446 27.28 -12.23 7.81
N PRO A 447 25.99 -12.56 7.68
CA PRO A 447 25.22 -13.03 8.82
C PRO A 447 25.97 -14.23 9.40
N SER A 448 26.32 -14.14 10.69
CA SER A 448 26.91 -15.28 11.41
C SER A 448 25.98 -16.46 11.19
N LYS A 449 26.53 -17.62 10.80
CA LYS A 449 25.77 -18.86 10.51
C LYS A 449 24.59 -18.97 11.48
N PRO A 450 23.34 -19.12 11.00
CA PRO A 450 22.19 -19.20 11.88
C PRO A 450 22.48 -20.28 12.91
N ALA A 451 22.52 -19.90 14.20
CA ALA A 451 22.55 -20.87 15.27
C ALA A 451 21.31 -21.74 15.04
N GLY A 452 21.52 -22.99 14.61
CA GLY A 452 20.43 -23.86 14.18
C GLY A 452 19.32 -23.88 15.22
N ALA A 453 18.08 -24.04 14.77
CA ALA A 453 16.90 -24.15 15.64
C ALA A 453 17.24 -25.07 16.83
N TYR A 454 17.04 -24.57 18.06
CA TYR A 454 17.45 -25.27 19.28
C TYR A 454 16.90 -26.69 19.28
N ARG A 455 17.80 -27.67 19.17
CA ARG A 455 17.44 -29.09 19.26
C ARG A 455 17.68 -29.59 20.68
N PRO A 456 16.64 -30.09 21.37
CA PRO A 456 16.82 -30.69 22.67
C PRO A 456 17.80 -31.87 22.57
N PRO A 457 18.55 -32.17 23.64
CA PRO A 457 19.67 -33.12 23.60
C PRO A 457 19.32 -34.51 23.03
N GLY A 458 18.09 -34.99 23.27
CA GLY A 458 17.62 -36.30 22.77
C GLY A 458 17.19 -36.37 21.30
N ALA A 459 17.15 -35.25 20.58
CA ALA A 459 16.71 -35.17 19.18
C ALA A 459 17.81 -34.74 18.21
N ARG A 460 19.07 -34.72 18.67
CA ARG A 460 20.24 -34.47 17.81
C ARG A 460 20.55 -35.75 17.03
N GLY A 461 20.53 -35.67 15.70
CA GLY A 461 20.83 -36.80 14.80
C GLY A 461 19.62 -37.45 14.12
N ALA A 462 18.38 -37.10 14.51
CA ALA A 462 17.17 -37.56 13.82
C ALA A 462 16.74 -36.57 12.71
N ALA A 463 16.29 -37.10 11.58
CA ALA A 463 15.70 -36.31 10.49
C ALA A 463 14.46 -35.56 10.99
N THR A 464 14.27 -34.30 10.57
CA THR A 464 13.09 -33.52 10.94
C THR A 464 11.84 -34.16 10.30
N PRO A 465 10.79 -34.51 11.06
CA PRO A 465 9.56 -35.05 10.49
C PRO A 465 8.92 -34.05 9.52
N LEU A 466 8.34 -34.54 8.41
CA LEU A 466 7.73 -33.70 7.36
C LEU A 466 6.60 -32.78 7.88
N SER A 467 5.97 -33.15 9.00
CA SER A 467 4.92 -32.38 9.68
C SER A 467 5.44 -31.09 10.36
N PHE A 468 6.74 -31.01 10.63
CA PHE A 468 7.40 -29.83 11.21
C PHE A 468 8.22 -29.05 10.19
N LYS A 469 8.27 -29.53 8.94
CA LYS A 469 8.83 -28.78 7.84
C LYS A 469 7.79 -27.78 7.33
N ARG A 470 8.29 -26.61 6.99
CA ARG A 470 7.55 -25.58 6.27
C ARG A 470 7.21 -26.08 4.87
N GLU A 471 6.03 -25.76 4.34
CA GLU A 471 5.59 -26.21 3.00
C GLU A 471 6.59 -25.79 1.90
N ASP A 472 7.21 -24.61 2.07
CA ASP A 472 8.28 -24.05 1.23
C ASP A 472 9.60 -24.85 1.26
N GLU A 473 9.79 -25.75 2.24
CA GLU A 473 10.96 -26.64 2.37
C GLU A 473 10.63 -28.13 2.08
N GLY A 474 9.48 -28.38 1.45
CA GLY A 474 8.94 -29.72 1.17
C GLY A 474 8.22 -30.36 2.35
N GLY A 475 7.67 -29.55 3.26
CA GLY A 475 6.78 -29.99 4.34
C GLY A 475 5.40 -30.43 3.85
N ALA A 476 4.70 -31.23 4.65
CA ALA A 476 3.34 -31.67 4.32
C ALA A 476 2.36 -30.50 4.37
N ALA A 477 1.36 -30.50 3.47
CA ALA A 477 0.34 -29.46 3.41
C ALA A 477 -0.42 -29.37 4.75
N PHE A 478 -0.52 -28.17 5.32
CA PHE A 478 -1.26 -27.94 6.57
C PHE A 478 -2.77 -27.97 6.27
N VAL A 479 -3.36 -29.16 6.31
CA VAL A 479 -4.81 -29.33 6.30
C VAL A 479 -5.34 -29.01 7.70
N ARG A 480 -6.17 -27.97 7.80
CA ARG A 480 -6.83 -27.57 9.04
C ARG A 480 -7.97 -28.55 9.39
N GLU A 481 -7.62 -29.80 9.67
CA GLU A 481 -8.55 -30.80 10.22
C GLU A 481 -8.41 -30.84 11.74
N LEU A 482 -8.76 -29.75 12.40
CA LEU A 482 -8.89 -29.71 13.87
C LEU A 482 -10.26 -29.17 14.27
N MET A 483 -11.32 -29.66 13.61
CA MET A 483 -12.74 -29.40 13.95
C MET A 483 -13.64 -30.59 13.60
N SER A 484 -13.12 -31.81 13.63
CA SER A 484 -13.93 -33.05 13.61
C SER A 484 -13.49 -33.87 14.81
N GLY A 485 -14.38 -34.07 15.78
CA GLY A 485 -14.12 -34.81 17.01
C GLY A 485 -13.98 -36.31 16.79
N LYS A 486 -13.02 -36.73 15.97
CA LYS A 486 -12.52 -38.11 15.89
C LYS A 486 -11.11 -38.13 16.43
N GLU A 487 -10.86 -38.97 17.43
CA GLU A 487 -9.51 -39.24 17.91
C GLU A 487 -8.67 -39.85 16.77
N PRO A 488 -7.40 -39.45 16.64
CA PRO A 488 -6.48 -40.13 15.73
C PRO A 488 -6.03 -41.45 16.37
N GLU A 489 -6.27 -42.56 15.69
CA GLU A 489 -5.68 -43.85 16.01
C GLU A 489 -4.14 -43.74 16.02
N THR A 490 -3.57 -44.00 17.19
CA THR A 490 -2.12 -44.07 17.37
C THR A 490 -1.60 -45.37 16.75
N ASN A 491 -1.05 -45.29 15.54
CA ASN A 491 -0.39 -46.41 14.89
C ASN A 491 0.95 -46.71 15.61
N GLY A 492 0.95 -47.80 16.37
CA GLY A 492 2.11 -48.27 17.13
C GLY A 492 3.22 -48.87 16.24
N PHE A 493 4.47 -48.62 16.61
CA PHE A 493 5.63 -49.35 16.11
C PHE A 493 6.33 -50.05 17.27
N ALA A 494 6.19 -51.37 17.36
CA ALA A 494 7.23 -52.26 17.88
C ALA A 494 6.86 -53.73 17.59
N HIS A 495 7.36 -54.29 16.47
CA HIS A 495 7.54 -55.73 16.37
C HIS A 495 8.70 -56.15 17.29
N ARG A 496 8.42 -56.97 18.30
CA ARG A 496 9.38 -57.87 18.95
C ARG A 496 8.95 -59.33 18.71
N PRO A 497 9.91 -60.28 18.65
CA PRO A 497 9.63 -61.64 18.22
C PRO A 497 8.92 -62.45 19.31
N LYS A 498 8.07 -63.38 18.86
CA LYS A 498 7.24 -64.30 19.66
C LYS A 498 8.04 -64.94 20.81
N ARG A 499 7.59 -64.70 22.04
CA ARG A 499 7.90 -65.54 23.20
C ARG A 499 6.71 -66.47 23.43
N ARG A 500 7.02 -67.75 23.59
CA ARG A 500 6.11 -68.89 23.77
C ARG A 500 5.40 -68.76 25.12
N GLU A 501 4.07 -68.70 25.14
CA GLU A 501 3.27 -68.86 26.37
C GLU A 501 2.92 -70.34 26.58
N VAL A 502 2.94 -70.76 27.83
CA VAL A 502 2.41 -72.05 28.32
C VAL A 502 1.06 -71.74 28.98
N PRO A 503 -0.05 -72.37 28.55
CA PRO A 503 -1.39 -72.14 29.11
C PRO A 503 -1.57 -72.61 30.56
N GLY A 504 -2.25 -71.79 31.39
CA GLY A 504 -2.81 -72.19 32.68
C GLY A 504 -2.15 -71.58 33.92
N ALA A 505 -2.43 -70.31 34.21
CA ALA A 505 -2.43 -69.77 35.57
C ALA A 505 -3.21 -68.45 35.59
N GLU A 506 -4.18 -68.35 36.49
CA GLU A 506 -5.12 -67.23 36.62
C GLU A 506 -4.66 -66.24 37.70
N ALA A 507 -4.92 -64.94 37.44
CA ALA A 507 -5.12 -63.79 38.32
C ALA A 507 -4.07 -63.39 39.39
N VAL A 508 -3.91 -62.07 39.55
CA VAL A 508 -4.34 -61.28 40.74
C VAL A 508 -3.51 -59.98 40.82
N ASP A 509 -4.18 -58.83 40.68
CA ASP A 509 -3.72 -57.56 41.26
C ASP A 509 -3.90 -57.61 42.78
N PRO A 510 -2.98 -57.02 43.57
CA PRO A 510 -3.48 -56.26 44.71
C PRO A 510 -2.84 -54.89 44.89
N LYS A 511 -3.77 -53.95 44.97
CA LYS A 511 -3.78 -52.64 45.60
C LYS A 511 -3.15 -52.56 47.02
N LEU A 512 -2.59 -51.36 47.30
CA LEU A 512 -2.62 -50.56 48.55
C LEU A 512 -1.48 -50.77 49.62
N PRO A 513 -1.30 -49.90 50.65
CA PRO A 513 -0.43 -48.69 50.70
C PRO A 513 0.50 -48.68 51.97
N PRO A 514 0.57 -47.64 52.86
CA PRO A 514 1.65 -46.64 53.00
C PRO A 514 2.51 -46.72 54.29
N GLY A 515 3.74 -46.20 54.22
CA GLY A 515 4.46 -45.48 55.31
C GLY A 515 5.14 -46.28 56.44
N ALA A 516 6.49 -46.29 56.46
CA ALA A 516 7.32 -46.28 57.68
C ALA A 516 8.81 -46.05 57.32
N ALA A 517 9.48 -45.15 58.05
CA ALA A 517 10.93 -45.02 58.09
C ALA A 517 11.39 -45.25 59.55
N PRO A 518 12.54 -45.90 59.77
CA PRO A 518 13.36 -45.75 60.97
C PRO A 518 14.75 -45.21 60.58
N GLY A 519 15.48 -44.35 61.30
CA GLY A 519 15.47 -43.94 62.71
C GLY A 519 16.92 -43.98 63.24
N GLY A 520 17.41 -42.86 63.82
CA GLY A 520 18.60 -42.75 64.72
C GLY A 520 19.88 -42.13 64.11
N GLY A 521 20.61 -41.17 64.70
CA GLY A 521 20.47 -40.36 65.92
C GLY A 521 21.84 -39.80 66.42
N VAL A 522 21.92 -38.47 66.66
CA VAL A 522 22.77 -37.65 67.61
C VAL A 522 24.34 -37.69 67.51
N SER A 523 25.19 -36.66 67.77
CA SER A 523 25.10 -35.23 68.16
C SER A 523 26.49 -34.50 68.10
N LEU A 524 26.47 -33.18 67.79
CA LEU A 524 27.26 -32.03 68.33
C LEU A 524 28.73 -31.64 67.91
N THR A 525 28.80 -30.39 67.38
CA THR A 525 29.79 -29.26 67.54
C THR A 525 30.73 -28.79 66.39
N ALA A 526 30.52 -27.50 66.05
CA ALA A 526 31.42 -26.38 65.70
C ALA A 526 32.09 -26.24 64.31
N ASP A 527 31.78 -25.07 63.71
CA ASP A 527 32.50 -24.20 62.75
C ASP A 527 32.88 -24.70 61.35
N GLY A 528 32.37 -23.99 60.33
CA GLY A 528 32.88 -24.08 58.96
C GLY A 528 31.88 -23.67 57.88
N ASP A 529 31.98 -22.41 57.46
CA ASP A 529 31.31 -21.73 56.35
C ASP A 529 31.24 -22.55 55.04
N GLU A 530 30.07 -23.02 54.60
CA GLU A 530 29.75 -23.25 53.17
C GLU A 530 28.23 -23.21 52.90
N GLY A 531 27.79 -22.29 52.04
CA GLY A 531 26.40 -22.27 51.57
C GLY A 531 25.93 -21.09 50.72
N LEU A 532 26.83 -20.31 50.09
CA LEU A 532 26.42 -19.16 49.28
C LEU A 532 26.28 -19.50 47.79
N SER A 533 25.14 -19.09 47.22
CA SER A 533 24.72 -19.36 45.84
C SER A 533 25.68 -18.78 44.78
N LYS A 534 25.68 -19.38 43.57
CA LYS A 534 26.51 -18.97 42.42
C LYS A 534 26.40 -17.48 42.05
N ALA A 535 25.30 -16.82 42.40
CA ALA A 535 25.11 -15.37 42.20
C ALA A 535 25.92 -14.51 43.20
N ALA A 536 26.07 -14.97 44.46
CA ALA A 536 26.83 -14.28 45.50
C ALA A 536 28.35 -14.33 45.23
N LEU A 537 28.86 -15.48 44.76
CA LEU A 537 30.26 -15.65 44.34
C LEU A 537 30.65 -14.72 43.17
N LYS A 538 29.75 -14.51 42.22
CA LYS A 538 29.99 -13.63 41.06
C LYS A 538 30.04 -12.14 41.46
N ASN A 539 29.23 -11.73 42.44
CA ASN A 539 29.23 -10.36 42.97
C ASN A 539 30.42 -10.11 43.92
N LYS A 540 30.86 -11.11 44.69
CA LYS A 540 32.08 -11.06 45.51
C LYS A 540 33.33 -10.86 44.64
N LYS A 541 33.49 -11.67 43.58
CA LYS A 541 34.61 -11.55 42.62
C LYS A 541 34.61 -10.21 41.86
N LYS A 542 33.43 -9.64 41.56
CA LYS A 542 33.31 -8.31 40.92
C LYS A 542 33.67 -7.16 41.86
N ARG A 543 33.44 -7.31 43.18
CA ARG A 543 33.86 -6.33 44.21
C ARG A 543 35.36 -6.40 44.48
N GLU A 544 35.94 -7.60 44.50
CA GLU A 544 37.38 -7.80 44.69
C GLU A 544 38.20 -7.29 43.51
N ALA A 545 37.75 -7.50 42.26
CA ALA A 545 38.41 -6.96 41.07
C ALA A 545 38.37 -5.42 40.98
N LYS A 546 37.30 -4.78 41.48
CA LYS A 546 37.22 -3.31 41.57
C LYS A 546 38.15 -2.76 42.65
N LYS A 547 38.28 -3.46 43.78
CA LYS A 547 39.17 -3.10 44.89
C LYS A 547 40.66 -3.29 44.53
N ALA A 548 40.99 -4.26 43.67
CA ALA A 548 42.34 -4.44 43.14
C ALA A 548 42.73 -3.33 42.14
N LYS A 549 41.83 -2.93 41.24
CA LYS A 549 42.07 -1.79 40.31
C LYS A 549 42.23 -0.45 41.02
N ASP A 550 41.43 -0.20 42.07
CA ASP A 550 41.54 1.03 42.87
C ASP A 550 42.80 1.06 43.76
N ALA A 551 43.38 -0.11 44.09
CA ALA A 551 44.64 -0.24 44.81
C ALA A 551 45.87 -0.08 43.89
N GLU A 552 45.79 -0.58 42.65
CA GLU A 552 46.85 -0.44 41.64
C GLU A 552 46.96 1.01 41.13
N ALA A 553 45.83 1.73 41.01
CA ALA A 553 45.80 3.16 40.69
C ALA A 553 46.33 4.07 41.83
N LYS A 554 46.41 3.56 43.07
CA LYS A 554 46.98 4.27 44.23
C LYS A 554 48.44 3.96 44.50
N ALA A 555 49.00 2.92 43.88
CA ALA A 555 50.39 2.50 44.05
C ALA A 555 51.35 3.09 43.00
N ALA A 556 50.84 3.83 41.99
CA ALA A 556 51.62 4.33 40.85
C ALA A 556 51.83 5.86 40.81
N GLY A 557 52.04 6.51 41.96
CA GLY A 557 52.61 7.87 42.04
C GLY A 557 53.17 8.13 43.44
N LEU A 558 54.34 8.71 43.67
CA LEU A 558 55.14 9.72 42.97
C LEU A 558 56.59 9.67 43.49
N THR A 559 57.58 10.18 42.73
CA THR A 559 58.66 11.02 43.29
C THR A 559 59.27 11.91 42.19
N ALA A 560 59.37 13.21 42.49
CA ALA A 560 60.25 14.20 41.85
C ALA A 560 61.20 14.74 42.94
N PRO A 561 62.37 15.34 42.64
CA PRO A 561 62.40 16.82 42.55
C PRO A 561 63.52 17.50 41.69
N ASN A 562 63.30 18.81 41.44
CA ASN A 562 64.21 19.94 41.09
C ASN A 562 64.96 19.91 39.73
N GLY A 563 65.15 20.97 38.93
CA GLY A 563 64.93 22.43 38.87
C GLY A 563 65.63 22.86 37.54
N ASP A 564 65.36 23.91 36.75
CA ASP A 564 65.02 25.31 37.02
C ASP A 564 64.63 26.00 35.68
N ALA A 565 64.00 27.19 35.77
CA ALA A 565 63.86 28.30 34.80
C ALA A 565 62.41 28.77 34.46
N ASN A 566 62.15 29.95 35.02
CA ASN A 566 61.04 30.93 34.97
C ASN A 566 60.70 31.51 33.56
N PRO A 567 59.74 32.48 33.38
CA PRO A 567 58.78 33.06 34.32
C PRO A 567 57.34 33.35 33.80
N GLU A 568 56.49 33.72 34.77
CA GLU A 568 55.45 34.78 34.76
C GLU A 568 53.95 34.49 34.57
N LYS A 569 53.22 34.91 35.64
CA LYS A 569 51.84 35.47 35.76
C LYS A 569 50.65 34.54 36.09
N SER A 570 50.24 34.68 37.34
CA SER A 570 48.91 34.51 37.95
C SER A 570 48.00 35.74 37.69
N PRO A 571 46.72 35.83 38.17
CA PRO A 571 45.71 34.81 38.51
C PRO A 571 44.21 35.22 38.22
N GLU A 572 43.25 34.42 38.74
CA GLU A 572 41.86 34.75 39.14
C GLU A 572 40.75 34.81 38.04
N ARG A 573 39.45 34.50 38.22
CA ARG A 573 38.53 34.19 39.36
C ARG A 573 37.12 33.80 38.80
N LYS A 574 36.26 33.21 39.67
CA LYS A 574 34.77 33.34 39.73
C LYS A 574 33.90 32.65 38.64
N ASP A 575 32.65 32.21 38.83
CA ASP A 575 31.67 32.21 39.93
C ASP A 575 30.56 31.16 39.61
N ARG A 576 29.92 30.59 40.64
CA ARG A 576 28.57 29.95 40.60
C ARG A 576 27.48 31.06 40.65
N PRO A 577 26.17 30.79 40.84
CA PRO A 577 25.16 30.06 40.06
C PRO A 577 23.87 30.93 39.85
N ARG A 578 22.87 30.50 39.06
CA ARG A 578 21.49 31.04 39.11
C ARG A 578 20.49 30.00 38.55
N SER A 579 19.18 30.03 38.79
CA SER A 579 18.29 30.14 39.95
C SER A 579 16.86 30.01 39.40
N ARG A 580 15.97 29.42 40.19
CA ARG A 580 14.54 29.19 39.92
C ARG A 580 13.69 30.48 39.95
N SER A 581 12.56 30.48 39.22
CA SER A 581 11.18 30.95 39.60
C SER A 581 10.37 31.11 38.30
N ASN A 582 9.24 30.47 37.98
CA ASN A 582 7.96 30.12 38.63
C ASN A 582 6.91 31.25 38.75
N THR A 583 5.68 30.92 38.33
CA THR A 583 4.35 31.57 38.51
C THR A 583 4.02 32.77 37.59
N ASN A 584 2.78 33.03 37.14
CA ASN A 584 1.44 32.60 37.55
C ASN A 584 0.35 32.85 36.47
N LYS A 585 -0.83 32.28 36.70
CA LYS A 585 -2.15 32.34 36.02
C LYS A 585 -2.92 33.67 36.09
N GLY A 586 -3.94 33.77 35.21
CA GLY A 586 -5.23 34.48 35.37
C GLY A 586 -5.58 35.30 34.12
N GLY A 587 -6.76 35.35 33.50
CA GLY A 587 -8.12 34.93 33.86
C GLY A 587 -9.11 36.09 33.59
N ASN A 588 -10.16 35.82 32.80
CA ASN A 588 -11.53 36.41 32.84
C ASN A 588 -12.02 37.41 31.75
N GLN A 589 -13.21 37.06 31.18
CA GLN A 589 -14.41 37.83 30.75
C GLN A 589 -14.25 39.21 30.04
N GLY A 590 -15.05 39.63 29.05
CA GLY A 590 -16.30 39.18 28.44
C GLY A 590 -16.94 40.35 27.65
N SER A 591 -18.03 40.06 26.91
CA SER A 591 -19.12 40.96 26.47
C SER A 591 -19.18 41.48 25.02
N ARG A 592 -20.40 41.31 24.48
CA ARG A 592 -21.00 41.66 23.17
C ARG A 592 -21.29 43.18 23.01
N PRO A 593 -21.81 43.60 21.84
CA PRO A 593 -23.27 43.86 21.72
C PRO A 593 -23.88 43.23 20.43
N GLN A 594 -25.05 42.56 20.46
CA GLN A 594 -26.45 43.04 20.28
C GLN A 594 -26.68 43.93 19.03
N SER A 595 -27.22 43.37 17.94
CA SER A 595 -28.64 43.23 17.56
C SER A 595 -29.35 44.52 17.09
N ARG A 596 -29.78 44.53 15.82
CA ARG A 596 -30.97 45.27 15.37
C ARG A 596 -31.91 44.33 14.61
N ARG A 597 -33.19 44.63 14.82
CA ARG A 597 -34.40 43.87 14.59
C ARG A 597 -35.15 44.53 13.42
N ARG A 598 -36.08 43.75 12.83
CA ARG A 598 -37.44 44.14 12.39
C ARG A 598 -37.68 44.82 11.02
N GLU A 599 -38.51 44.09 10.23
CA GLU A 599 -39.91 44.42 9.85
C GLU A 599 -40.20 45.19 8.55
N GLY A 600 -41.17 44.63 7.79
CA GLY A 600 -42.00 45.31 6.77
C GLY A 600 -41.42 45.32 5.35
N SER A 601 -42.16 45.17 4.26
CA SER A 601 -43.61 44.97 4.04
C SER A 601 -43.87 44.74 2.55
N ARG A 602 -44.75 43.77 2.26
CA ARG A 602 -45.92 43.80 1.34
C ARG A 602 -45.87 44.49 -0.04
N GLN A 603 -46.65 43.85 -0.92
CA GLN A 603 -47.36 44.29 -2.14
C GLN A 603 -46.61 43.94 -3.44
N ARG A 604 -47.22 43.31 -4.46
CA ARG A 604 -48.62 43.03 -4.78
C ARG A 604 -48.62 41.89 -5.82
N GLY A 605 -49.40 40.82 -5.62
CA GLY A 605 -50.03 40.14 -6.76
C GLY A 605 -51.36 40.87 -7.09
N PRO A 606 -52.33 40.25 -7.76
CA PRO A 606 -52.31 39.17 -8.77
C PRO A 606 -53.33 39.58 -9.89
N PRO A 607 -54.24 38.76 -10.49
CA PRO A 607 -54.33 37.30 -10.65
C PRO A 607 -54.93 36.78 -12.00
N LEU A 608 -55.02 35.43 -12.11
CA LEU A 608 -56.13 34.61 -12.70
C LEU A 608 -56.27 34.65 -14.25
N ASN A 609 -56.64 33.60 -14.98
CA ASN A 609 -57.48 32.44 -14.66
C ASN A 609 -57.42 31.36 -15.78
N THR A 610 -57.58 30.07 -15.42
CA THR A 610 -58.41 28.99 -16.05
C THR A 610 -58.50 28.81 -17.58
N GLN A 611 -58.61 27.63 -18.20
CA GLN A 611 -59.44 26.44 -17.93
C GLN A 611 -59.20 25.41 -19.07
N LEU A 612 -59.05 24.10 -18.79
CA LEU A 612 -60.00 22.99 -19.04
C LEU A 612 -60.00 22.29 -20.43
N LYS A 613 -60.29 20.97 -20.34
CA LYS A 613 -60.87 20.01 -21.32
C LYS A 613 -59.91 19.30 -22.29
N GLN A 614 -60.08 18.02 -22.66
CA GLN A 614 -60.93 16.90 -22.22
C GLN A 614 -60.41 15.62 -22.92
N GLN A 615 -60.58 14.49 -22.26
CA GLN A 615 -60.52 13.10 -22.76
C GLN A 615 -61.73 12.82 -23.69
N PRO A 616 -61.86 11.66 -24.43
CA PRO A 616 -62.15 10.38 -23.76
C PRO A 616 -61.80 9.03 -24.47
N ALA A 617 -61.87 7.97 -23.63
CA ALA A 617 -62.40 6.59 -23.78
C ALA A 617 -61.81 5.62 -24.84
N ASN A 618 -61.78 4.29 -24.73
CA ASN A 618 -62.39 3.20 -23.90
C ASN A 618 -61.39 2.00 -23.95
N GLY A 619 -61.38 0.91 -23.15
CA GLY A 619 -62.27 0.30 -22.15
C GLY A 619 -61.77 -1.13 -21.86
N THR A 620 -61.79 -1.53 -20.58
CA THR A 620 -61.55 -2.84 -19.90
C THR A 620 -62.65 -3.91 -20.24
N PRO A 621 -62.83 -5.11 -19.58
CA PRO A 621 -62.26 -5.74 -18.36
C PRO A 621 -61.99 -7.28 -18.47
N THR A 622 -61.50 -8.02 -17.45
CA THR A 622 -62.30 -8.70 -16.39
C THR A 622 -61.44 -9.19 -15.19
N GLY A 623 -61.95 -8.98 -13.96
CA GLY A 623 -61.54 -9.65 -12.69
C GLY A 623 -62.28 -10.99 -12.49
N PRO A 624 -62.57 -11.52 -11.26
CA PRO A 624 -62.59 -10.92 -9.89
C PRO A 624 -61.91 -11.83 -8.81
N ALA A 625 -62.00 -11.71 -7.47
CA ALA A 625 -62.07 -10.65 -6.45
C ALA A 625 -62.03 -11.31 -5.05
N GLY A 626 -61.72 -10.53 -4.00
CA GLY A 626 -62.08 -10.78 -2.58
C GLY A 626 -60.88 -10.71 -1.61
N GLY A 627 -60.84 -9.92 -0.53
CA GLY A 627 -61.76 -8.94 0.05
C GLY A 627 -61.25 -8.51 1.45
N ALA A 628 -61.67 -7.31 1.87
CA ALA A 628 -61.81 -6.77 3.25
C ALA A 628 -60.63 -6.08 4.01
N ALA A 629 -60.81 -4.75 4.13
CA ALA A 629 -60.95 -3.95 5.37
C ALA A 629 -59.74 -3.30 6.09
N ASN A 630 -59.69 -1.96 5.93
CA ASN A 630 -59.31 -0.85 6.84
C ASN A 630 -58.79 -1.18 8.26
N GLN A 631 -57.60 -0.66 8.59
CA GLN A 631 -57.36 0.15 9.80
C GLN A 631 -56.28 1.23 9.55
N THR A 632 -56.57 2.42 10.07
CA THR A 632 -55.77 3.66 10.09
C THR A 632 -54.49 3.53 10.92
N ALA A 633 -53.34 3.94 10.37
CA ALA A 633 -52.08 4.04 11.11
C ALA A 633 -51.93 5.42 11.78
N PRO A 634 -51.48 5.48 13.05
CA PRO A 634 -51.17 6.74 13.71
C PRO A 634 -49.79 7.26 13.31
N ASP A 635 -49.70 8.58 13.44
CA ASP A 635 -48.58 9.48 13.19
C ASP A 635 -47.30 9.09 13.97
N LEU A 636 -46.17 8.98 13.27
CA LEU A 636 -44.85 8.88 13.89
C LEU A 636 -43.99 10.05 13.39
N THR A 637 -44.02 11.12 14.18
CA THR A 637 -43.11 12.26 14.11
C THR A 637 -41.65 11.80 14.16
N VAL A 638 -40.97 11.95 13.02
CA VAL A 638 -39.52 11.83 12.88
C VAL A 638 -38.85 12.99 13.61
N THR A 639 -38.24 12.73 14.77
CA THR A 639 -37.34 13.69 15.43
C THR A 639 -35.91 13.46 14.97
N SER A 640 -35.34 14.47 14.33
CA SER A 640 -33.93 14.55 13.94
C SER A 640 -33.02 14.55 15.18
N PRO A 641 -31.87 13.83 15.23
CA PRO A 641 -31.02 13.88 16.41
C PRO A 641 -30.16 15.14 16.39
N GLY A 642 -30.56 16.13 17.18
CA GLY A 642 -29.71 17.22 17.61
C GLY A 642 -28.51 16.72 18.45
N ALA A 643 -27.46 17.52 18.51
CA ALA A 643 -26.24 17.24 19.28
C ALA A 643 -26.53 17.22 20.79
N GLY A 644 -26.99 16.07 21.29
CA GLY A 644 -27.31 15.85 22.70
C GLY A 644 -26.09 15.93 23.63
N SER A 645 -26.37 16.19 24.90
CA SER A 645 -25.40 16.27 25.99
C SER A 645 -24.51 15.00 26.07
N PRO A 646 -23.29 15.07 26.65
CA PRO A 646 -22.44 13.89 26.85
C PRO A 646 -23.15 12.73 27.57
N HIS A 647 -24.10 13.07 28.44
CA HIS A 647 -24.96 12.14 29.17
C HIS A 647 -25.88 11.33 28.23
N GLU A 648 -26.62 12.00 27.35
CA GLU A 648 -27.49 11.34 26.36
C GLU A 648 -26.73 10.51 25.32
N LYS A 649 -25.51 10.91 24.98
CA LYS A 649 -24.63 10.10 24.11
C LYS A 649 -24.23 8.80 24.80
N LYS A 650 -23.99 8.82 26.12
CA LYS A 650 -23.64 7.63 26.91
C LYS A 650 -24.83 6.68 27.03
N ILE A 651 -26.02 7.19 27.31
CA ILE A 651 -27.27 6.39 27.34
C ILE A 651 -27.51 5.74 25.96
N ARG A 652 -27.43 6.49 24.86
CA ARG A 652 -27.58 5.92 23.49
C ARG A 652 -26.55 4.84 23.17
N SER A 653 -25.31 5.01 23.63
CA SER A 653 -24.27 4.00 23.44
C SER A 653 -24.56 2.71 24.20
N LEU A 654 -25.02 2.81 25.45
CA LEU A 654 -25.38 1.64 26.27
C LEU A 654 -26.64 0.94 25.75
N LEU A 655 -27.65 1.68 25.29
CA LEU A 655 -28.84 1.09 24.64
C LEU A 655 -28.49 0.34 23.36
N LYS A 656 -27.54 0.87 22.56
CA LYS A 656 -27.04 0.16 21.38
C LYS A 656 -26.30 -1.13 21.74
N LYS A 657 -25.57 -1.14 22.86
CA LYS A 657 -24.94 -2.37 23.38
C LYS A 657 -25.99 -3.38 23.85
N LEU A 658 -27.04 -2.93 24.52
CA LEU A 658 -28.12 -3.81 25.00
C LEU A 658 -28.84 -4.48 23.81
N ARG A 659 -29.20 -3.72 22.77
CA ARG A 659 -29.81 -4.29 21.55
C ARG A 659 -28.91 -5.32 20.86
N ALA A 660 -27.59 -5.07 20.80
CA ALA A 660 -26.64 -6.03 20.23
C ALA A 660 -26.53 -7.31 21.07
N ILE A 661 -26.73 -7.24 22.40
CA ILE A 661 -26.79 -8.41 23.26
C ILE A 661 -28.10 -9.17 23.04
N ASP A 662 -29.24 -8.49 22.94
CA ASP A 662 -30.54 -9.11 22.68
C ASP A 662 -30.55 -9.85 21.33
N ASP A 663 -29.97 -9.27 20.27
CA ASP A 663 -29.80 -9.94 18.97
C ASP A 663 -28.96 -11.23 19.08
N LEU A 664 -27.91 -11.22 19.90
CA LEU A 664 -27.10 -12.42 20.16
C LEU A 664 -27.89 -13.47 20.94
N LYS A 665 -28.71 -13.08 21.93
CA LYS A 665 -29.57 -14.01 22.67
C LYS A 665 -30.65 -14.62 21.78
N MET A 666 -31.23 -13.84 20.86
CA MET A 666 -32.21 -14.34 19.88
C MET A 666 -31.57 -15.36 18.93
N ARG A 667 -30.33 -15.11 18.47
CA ARG A 667 -29.57 -16.08 17.66
C ARG A 667 -29.22 -17.35 18.43
N GLN A 668 -28.83 -17.21 19.70
CA GLN A 668 -28.59 -18.36 20.59
C GLN A 668 -29.87 -19.19 20.81
N ALA A 669 -31.01 -18.54 21.02
CA ALA A 669 -32.31 -19.18 21.16
C ALA A 669 -32.79 -19.84 19.86
N GLY A 670 -32.39 -19.28 18.71
CA GLY A 670 -32.60 -19.87 17.38
C GLY A 670 -31.71 -21.09 17.06
N GLY A 671 -30.93 -21.57 18.02
CA GLY A 671 -30.08 -22.76 17.87
C GLY A 671 -28.73 -22.49 17.18
N GLU A 672 -28.36 -21.23 16.96
CA GLU A 672 -27.07 -20.86 16.37
C GLU A 672 -25.93 -21.01 17.40
N LYS A 673 -24.86 -21.71 17.02
CA LYS A 673 -23.66 -21.84 17.86
C LYS A 673 -22.86 -20.54 17.84
N LEU A 674 -22.87 -19.81 18.95
CA LEU A 674 -22.12 -18.57 19.12
C LEU A 674 -20.66 -18.81 19.53
N GLU A 675 -19.76 -17.91 19.11
CA GLU A 675 -18.36 -17.93 19.52
C GLU A 675 -18.21 -17.58 21.02
N GLY A 676 -17.16 -18.08 21.69
CA GLY A 676 -16.96 -17.86 23.13
C GLY A 676 -16.90 -16.37 23.55
N THR A 677 -16.41 -15.50 22.67
CA THR A 677 -16.41 -14.04 22.88
C THR A 677 -17.82 -13.42 22.79
N GLN A 678 -18.73 -14.02 22.02
CA GLN A 678 -20.13 -13.59 21.91
C GLN A 678 -20.94 -14.06 23.12
N VAL A 679 -20.70 -15.28 23.61
CA VAL A 679 -21.29 -15.77 24.87
C VAL A 679 -20.85 -14.90 26.06
N LEU A 680 -19.57 -14.52 26.11
CA LEU A 680 -19.07 -13.57 27.13
C LEU A 680 -19.75 -12.20 27.04
N LYS A 681 -20.06 -11.71 25.84
CA LYS A 681 -20.82 -10.45 25.66
C LYS A 681 -22.25 -10.55 26.19
N ILE A 682 -22.91 -11.69 25.99
CA ILE A 682 -24.24 -11.94 26.59
C ILE A 682 -24.15 -11.85 28.12
N GLY A 683 -23.09 -12.38 28.73
CA GLY A 683 -22.83 -12.28 30.17
C GLY A 683 -22.64 -10.85 30.70
N THR A 684 -22.43 -9.84 29.85
CA THR A 684 -22.27 -8.44 30.27
C THR A 684 -23.60 -7.66 30.38
N GLU A 685 -24.73 -8.29 30.01
CA GLU A 685 -26.07 -7.67 29.97
C GLU A 685 -26.46 -6.99 31.29
N GLU A 686 -26.28 -7.69 32.40
CA GLU A 686 -26.65 -7.20 33.73
C GLU A 686 -25.83 -5.96 34.12
N GLY A 687 -24.54 -5.93 33.74
CA GLY A 687 -23.68 -4.77 33.91
C GLY A 687 -24.14 -3.57 33.09
N VAL A 688 -24.51 -3.78 31.82
CA VAL A 688 -25.02 -2.72 30.94
C VAL A 688 -26.36 -2.16 31.45
N ARG A 689 -27.26 -3.00 31.94
CA ARG A 689 -28.53 -2.56 32.56
C ARG A 689 -28.29 -1.76 33.85
N LYS A 690 -27.35 -2.20 34.68
CA LYS A 690 -26.98 -1.49 35.91
C LYS A 690 -26.38 -0.11 35.61
N GLU A 691 -25.55 0.00 34.57
CA GLU A 691 -25.02 1.29 34.12
C GLU A 691 -26.11 2.22 33.54
N LEU A 692 -27.10 1.67 32.82
CA LEU A 692 -28.25 2.44 32.34
C LEU A 692 -29.10 2.98 33.50
N ASN A 693 -29.39 2.14 34.49
CA ASN A 693 -30.14 2.55 35.69
C ASN A 693 -29.37 3.61 36.50
N ALA A 694 -28.05 3.48 36.61
CA ALA A 694 -27.20 4.48 37.28
C ALA A 694 -27.18 5.84 36.56
N LEU A 695 -27.47 5.86 35.26
CA LEU A 695 -27.65 7.08 34.46
C LEU A 695 -29.10 7.58 34.45
N GLY A 696 -29.97 7.03 35.31
CA GLY A 696 -31.37 7.44 35.43
C GLY A 696 -32.25 7.00 34.26
N TYR A 697 -31.81 6.03 33.44
CA TYR A 697 -32.65 5.46 32.39
C TYR A 697 -33.55 4.38 32.99
N THR A 698 -34.80 4.72 33.29
CA THR A 698 -35.87 3.77 33.58
C THR A 698 -36.60 3.49 32.26
N GLY A 699 -36.33 2.36 31.64
CA GLY A 699 -36.95 2.00 30.36
C GLY A 699 -38.44 1.72 30.54
N ASP A 700 -39.28 2.51 29.87
CA ASP A 700 -40.55 2.05 29.31
C ASP A 700 -40.32 1.60 27.85
#